data_AF-A0A2M8CKM3-F1
#
_entry.id   AF-A0A2M8CKM3-F1
#
_cell.length_a   1.000
_cell.length_b   1.000
_cell.length_c   1.000
_cell.angle_alpha   90.00
_cell.angle_beta   90.00
_cell.angle_gamma   90.00
#
_symmetry.space_group_name_H-M   'P 1'
#
loop_
_entity.id
_entity.type
_entity.pdbx_description
1 polymer ?
#
loop_
_entity_poly.entity_id
_entity_poly.type
_entity_poly.pdbx_seq_one_letter_code
_entity_poly.pdbx_strand_id
1 'polypeptide(L)'
;MRIILFITQMEYDPAGNKKLLNEPNAGINTYTYDAFGRLIDQVDGKGNHLIMKYDMMGRITNRNLASSISDITTYTYNDDKNVNGFGELINTSLNEIIYTYRYDVFNRLLEKTESFQGNSYTSEYTYDIDGNIETYTYPGGLKLSYEYMRDGSLALVRNAVSEEKLWTVVAINNEGQLANYALGNGLNTSKVYDNYGFITSISTGKIQNLNYDFNRNTGNLNWRKDLVFNLEEKFTYDDLLKSRLDSWQVTGLESYGAQFEDNGNIYQKDDVTQPSGTYDYGNGAGPHAITSVLMPKQDYMEHATNQNIQYTAFNKTKQIDQQVDDDNYTYFIDYGPDNARKTSVLYKNLGVDSYKFYVGNYEVEVDNRGNKRELNYISGGDGIFAVYVTERGINTQYYLHKDHLGSFYCITDQNGEVVNLPETGLQYFSFDPWGRLRNPFTWDYTTKPLARLFSRGFTGHEHLDLFGLINMNGRTYDPWLGRMLQPDNYVQEIGNSQNFNRYSYVLNNPLKYTDPSGEFYLLDSWFHGFIDGFFSTNYNKLGTGLAEGDRRANIDAKITEGLLFTDPNKKPLGQVWEIISRVTWQAPQTTGGWLTTQWNNTLGGNVNWVKYKYGSTVVQSKGSWGGITQGPYIMGDESIEADANNPLFQHEYGHYIQSQSMGMAYYPRIGIPSAYSDGDHNFHAVEQDANRRAFLYFNKHVDGFYVTEQEANKGVGWSFSKNPLDVNGTDTYGQFVDYRDETSLATINSLKVHANFFDHVSWLFIPAPYLQGRINY
;
A
#
# COMPACT_ATOMS: atom_id res chain seq x y z
N MET A 1 -2.41 28.70 -31.39
CA MET A 1 -2.38 27.85 -30.19
C MET A 1 -1.22 26.87 -30.35
N ARG A 2 -0.05 27.13 -29.74
CA ARG A 2 1.05 26.16 -29.71
C ARG A 2 0.72 25.20 -28.58
N ILE A 3 0.36 23.96 -28.92
CA ILE A 3 0.24 22.90 -27.92
C ILE A 3 1.67 22.59 -27.47
N ILE A 4 2.01 22.96 -26.24
CA ILE A 4 3.26 22.52 -25.61
C ILE A 4 2.95 21.13 -25.04
N LEU A 5 3.47 20.08 -25.69
CA LEU A 5 3.35 18.71 -25.22
C LEU A 5 4.50 18.44 -24.25
N PHE A 6 4.16 18.09 -23.01
CA PHE A 6 5.10 17.51 -22.05
C PHE A 6 5.05 15.99 -22.21
N ILE A 7 6.17 15.37 -22.57
CA ILE A 7 6.26 13.94 -22.86
C ILE A 7 7.14 13.29 -21.79
N THR A 8 6.60 12.31 -21.08
CA THR A 8 7.38 11.39 -20.26
C THR A 8 7.72 10.18 -21.12
N GLN A 9 9.01 9.90 -21.30
CA GLN A 9 9.49 8.76 -22.09
C GLN A 9 10.12 7.72 -21.16
N MET A 10 9.69 6.47 -21.31
CA MET A 10 10.28 5.32 -20.63
C MET A 10 10.85 4.36 -21.66
N GLU A 11 12.09 3.90 -21.46
CA GLU A 11 12.70 2.85 -22.27
C GLU A 11 12.99 1.63 -21.42
N TYR A 12 12.86 0.45 -22.00
CA TYR A 12 13.08 -0.83 -21.33
C TYR A 12 14.12 -1.66 -22.09
N ASP A 13 14.87 -2.49 -21.36
CA ASP A 13 15.73 -3.51 -21.96
C ASP A 13 14.89 -4.70 -22.49
N PRO A 14 15.49 -5.66 -23.23
CA PRO A 14 14.76 -6.84 -23.73
C PRO A 14 14.18 -7.75 -22.63
N ALA A 15 14.63 -7.62 -21.38
CA ALA A 15 14.10 -8.35 -20.24
C ALA A 15 12.94 -7.60 -19.54
N GLY A 16 12.59 -6.40 -20.01
CA GLY A 16 11.52 -5.57 -19.45
C GLY A 16 11.95 -4.68 -18.29
N ASN A 17 13.25 -4.58 -17.98
CA ASN A 17 13.72 -3.67 -16.94
C ASN A 17 13.78 -2.23 -17.48
N LYS A 18 13.34 -1.25 -16.67
CA LYS A 18 13.33 0.17 -17.04
C LYS A 18 14.76 0.68 -17.18
N LYS A 19 15.22 0.99 -18.38
CA LYS A 19 16.56 1.49 -18.69
C LYS A 19 16.69 3.01 -18.60
N LEU A 20 15.63 3.73 -18.97
CA LEU A 20 15.61 5.19 -19.01
C LEU A 20 14.23 5.72 -18.63
N LEU A 21 14.21 6.82 -17.88
CA LEU A 21 13.04 7.64 -17.61
C LEU A 21 13.41 9.10 -17.91
N ASN A 22 12.92 9.64 -19.01
CA ASN A 22 13.02 11.06 -19.32
C ASN A 22 11.71 11.72 -18.91
N GLU A 23 11.76 12.50 -17.83
CA GLU A 23 10.59 13.14 -17.23
C GLU A 23 10.85 14.66 -17.12
N PRO A 24 9.89 15.51 -17.53
CA PRO A 24 10.14 16.94 -17.71
C PRO A 24 10.38 17.72 -16.41
N ASN A 25 10.05 17.16 -15.23
CA ASN A 25 10.31 17.80 -13.94
C ASN A 25 11.64 17.37 -13.32
N ALA A 26 11.96 16.06 -13.34
CA ALA A 26 13.16 15.52 -12.69
C ALA A 26 14.34 15.24 -13.64
N GLY A 27 14.17 15.48 -14.94
CA GLY A 27 15.19 15.22 -15.96
C GLY A 27 15.33 13.75 -16.33
N ILE A 28 16.45 13.41 -16.98
CA ILE A 28 16.72 12.07 -17.48
C ILE A 28 17.33 11.22 -16.37
N ASN A 29 16.63 10.15 -15.99
CA ASN A 29 17.13 9.13 -15.10
C ASN A 29 17.52 7.89 -15.90
N THR A 30 18.67 7.29 -15.63
CA THR A 30 19.11 6.03 -16.26
C THR A 30 19.34 4.95 -15.22
N TYR A 31 19.17 3.69 -15.62
CA TYR A 31 19.22 2.54 -14.73
C TYR A 31 20.03 1.42 -15.39
N THR A 32 20.95 0.84 -14.63
CA THR A 32 21.79 -0.28 -15.05
C THR A 32 21.53 -1.47 -14.15
N TYR A 33 21.36 -2.65 -14.75
CA TYR A 33 21.06 -3.90 -14.05
C TYR A 33 22.17 -4.92 -14.27
N ASP A 34 22.31 -5.85 -13.33
CA ASP A 34 23.13 -7.05 -13.53
C ASP A 34 22.36 -8.14 -14.31
N ALA A 35 23.04 -9.27 -14.56
CA ALA A 35 22.46 -10.40 -15.31
C ALA A 35 21.24 -11.07 -14.63
N PHE A 36 20.97 -10.75 -13.36
CA PHE A 36 19.81 -11.24 -12.61
C PHE A 36 18.66 -10.21 -12.56
N GLY A 37 18.78 -9.08 -13.26
CA GLY A 37 17.78 -8.02 -13.27
C GLY A 37 17.79 -7.14 -12.00
N ARG A 38 18.87 -7.17 -11.20
CA ARG A 38 18.99 -6.36 -10.00
C ARG A 38 19.65 -5.02 -10.33
N LEU A 39 19.10 -3.91 -9.83
CA LEU A 39 19.61 -2.56 -10.08
C LEU A 39 21.00 -2.40 -9.45
N ILE A 40 22.02 -2.02 -10.21
CA ILE A 40 23.40 -1.82 -9.72
C ILE A 40 23.86 -0.36 -9.80
N ASP A 41 23.27 0.45 -10.68
CA ASP A 41 23.55 1.88 -10.81
C ASP A 41 22.29 2.61 -11.29
N GLN A 42 21.96 3.72 -10.64
CA GLN A 42 20.93 4.66 -11.06
C GLN A 42 21.55 6.05 -11.15
N VAL A 43 21.42 6.71 -12.30
CA VAL A 43 21.83 8.09 -12.48
C VAL A 43 20.60 8.97 -12.50
N ASP A 44 20.54 9.98 -11.63
CA ASP A 44 19.44 10.96 -11.62
C ASP A 44 19.62 12.05 -12.69
N GLY A 45 18.59 12.88 -12.89
CA GLY A 45 18.63 13.98 -13.85
C GLY A 45 19.63 15.10 -13.52
N LYS A 46 20.25 15.06 -12.33
CA LYS A 46 21.33 15.97 -11.90
C LYS A 46 22.72 15.33 -12.08
N GLY A 47 22.80 14.08 -12.54
CA GLY A 47 24.03 13.33 -12.73
C GLY A 47 24.55 12.63 -11.47
N ASN A 48 23.77 12.56 -10.39
CA ASN A 48 24.16 11.80 -9.21
C ASN A 48 23.95 10.30 -9.46
N HIS A 49 24.95 9.50 -9.11
CA HIS A 49 24.86 8.04 -9.17
C HIS A 49 24.47 7.48 -7.81
N LEU A 50 23.51 6.56 -7.79
CA LEU A 50 23.19 5.69 -6.68
C LEU A 50 23.60 4.26 -7.07
N ILE A 51 24.60 3.71 -6.40
CA ILE A 51 25.21 2.42 -6.72
C ILE A 51 24.77 1.40 -5.65
N MET A 52 24.26 0.24 -6.08
CA MET A 52 23.95 -0.89 -5.18
C MET A 52 24.92 -2.04 -5.39
N LYS A 53 25.25 -2.72 -4.29
CA LYS A 53 26.01 -3.98 -4.32
C LYS A 53 25.21 -5.06 -3.64
N TYR A 54 25.37 -6.29 -4.12
CA TYR A 54 24.69 -7.47 -3.62
C TYR A 54 25.69 -8.56 -3.27
N ASP A 55 25.34 -9.40 -2.32
CA ASP A 55 26.06 -10.65 -2.06
C ASP A 55 25.65 -11.76 -3.06
N MET A 56 26.23 -12.95 -2.90
CA MET A 56 25.93 -14.11 -3.73
C MET A 56 24.49 -14.64 -3.56
N MET A 57 23.81 -14.28 -2.48
CA MET A 57 22.41 -14.64 -2.21
C MET A 57 21.44 -13.58 -2.75
N GLY A 58 21.95 -12.47 -3.28
CA GLY A 58 21.17 -11.38 -3.84
C GLY A 58 20.63 -10.37 -2.84
N ARG A 59 21.15 -10.38 -1.61
CA ARG A 59 20.83 -9.39 -0.59
C ARG A 59 21.71 -8.15 -0.77
N ILE A 60 21.16 -6.95 -0.56
CA ILE A 60 21.91 -5.69 -0.70
C ILE A 60 22.95 -5.57 0.42
N THR A 61 24.21 -5.26 0.10
CA THR A 61 25.30 -5.08 1.06
C THR A 61 25.77 -3.63 1.15
N ASN A 62 25.63 -2.87 0.06
CA ASN A 62 25.94 -1.45 0.03
C ASN A 62 24.94 -0.68 -0.83
N ARG A 63 24.65 0.54 -0.40
CA ARG A 63 23.97 1.57 -1.17
C ARG A 63 24.77 2.86 -1.05
N ASN A 64 25.36 3.30 -2.15
CA ASN A 64 26.32 4.41 -2.17
C ASN A 64 25.84 5.51 -3.10
N LEU A 65 25.87 6.75 -2.65
CA LEU A 65 25.78 7.88 -3.56
C LEU A 65 27.18 8.23 -4.09
N ALA A 66 27.47 8.04 -5.37
CA ALA A 66 28.84 8.17 -5.89
C ALA A 66 29.40 9.61 -5.83
N SER A 67 28.54 10.63 -5.76
CA SER A 67 28.94 12.02 -5.59
C SER A 67 29.42 12.37 -4.17
N SER A 68 29.32 11.42 -3.21
CA SER A 68 29.72 11.61 -1.82
C SER A 68 30.34 10.34 -1.26
N ILE A 69 31.66 10.37 -0.99
CA ILE A 69 32.35 9.22 -0.38
C ILE A 69 31.92 8.97 1.08
N SER A 70 31.22 9.93 1.70
CA SER A 70 30.67 9.83 3.05
C SER A 70 29.24 9.25 3.11
N ASP A 71 28.50 9.12 2.01
CA ASP A 71 27.11 8.63 2.06
C ASP A 71 27.00 7.16 1.64
N ILE A 72 27.80 6.31 2.28
CA ILE A 72 27.78 4.86 2.11
C ILE A 72 26.88 4.25 3.17
N THR A 73 25.76 3.69 2.74
CA THR A 73 24.95 2.83 3.61
C THR A 73 25.45 1.39 3.50
N THR A 74 25.74 0.75 4.63
CA THR A 74 26.16 -0.65 4.69
C THR A 74 25.09 -1.52 5.33
N TYR A 75 24.96 -2.76 4.85
CA TYR A 75 24.01 -3.75 5.34
C TYR A 75 24.76 -5.05 5.66
N THR A 76 24.58 -5.57 6.88
CA THR A 76 25.22 -6.81 7.34
C THR A 76 24.15 -7.79 7.79
N TYR A 77 24.24 -9.02 7.28
CA TYR A 77 23.29 -10.10 7.58
C TYR A 77 23.93 -11.15 8.49
N ASN A 78 23.09 -11.87 9.24
CA ASN A 78 23.54 -13.01 10.03
C ASN A 78 23.65 -14.26 9.15
N ASP A 79 24.87 -14.72 8.91
CA ASP A 79 25.14 -15.96 8.17
C ASP A 79 25.52 -17.14 9.11
N ASP A 80 25.44 -16.96 10.43
CA ASP A 80 25.64 -18.03 11.41
C ASP A 80 24.36 -18.83 11.63
N LYS A 81 24.35 -20.08 11.15
CA LYS A 81 23.22 -21.03 11.28
C LYS A 81 22.92 -21.43 12.73
N ASN A 82 23.82 -21.13 13.68
CA ASN A 82 23.66 -21.49 15.08
C ASN A 82 23.04 -20.35 15.93
N VAL A 83 22.72 -19.21 15.31
CA VAL A 83 22.13 -18.05 15.97
C VAL A 83 20.79 -17.70 15.32
N ASN A 84 19.83 -17.27 16.12
CA ASN A 84 18.53 -16.77 15.64
C ASN A 84 18.70 -15.64 14.60
N GLY A 85 17.75 -15.52 13.68
CA GLY A 85 17.84 -14.54 12.60
C GLY A 85 18.79 -14.94 11.48
N PHE A 86 19.05 -16.24 11.26
CA PHE A 86 19.85 -16.69 10.11
C PHE A 86 19.23 -16.18 8.81
N GLY A 87 20.04 -15.50 7.99
CA GLY A 87 19.64 -14.83 6.75
C GLY A 87 19.16 -13.39 6.93
N GLU A 88 18.82 -12.98 8.17
CA GLU A 88 18.24 -11.67 8.48
C GLU A 88 19.29 -10.56 8.62
N LEU A 89 18.84 -9.31 8.45
CA LEU A 89 19.66 -8.11 8.59
C LEU A 89 19.94 -7.83 10.07
N ILE A 90 21.22 -7.82 10.49
CA ILE A 90 21.59 -7.59 11.90
C ILE A 90 22.20 -6.21 12.17
N ASN A 91 22.71 -5.55 11.13
CA ASN A 91 23.28 -4.22 11.25
C ASN A 91 23.12 -3.43 9.96
N THR A 92 22.73 -2.16 10.11
CA THR A 92 22.77 -1.17 9.04
C THR A 92 23.48 0.09 9.54
N SER A 93 24.32 0.71 8.72
CA SER A 93 24.97 1.97 9.12
C SER A 93 25.09 2.97 7.98
N LEU A 94 25.03 4.25 8.34
CA LEU A 94 25.29 5.41 7.50
C LEU A 94 26.06 6.42 8.35
N ASN A 95 27.33 6.65 8.05
CA ASN A 95 28.22 7.46 8.89
C ASN A 95 28.21 6.99 10.36
N GLU A 96 27.88 7.89 11.30
CA GLU A 96 27.80 7.62 12.75
C GLU A 96 26.41 7.11 13.19
N ILE A 97 25.47 6.94 12.26
CA ILE A 97 24.12 6.42 12.53
C ILE A 97 24.13 4.91 12.30
N ILE A 98 23.86 4.14 13.35
CA ILE A 98 23.96 2.67 13.36
C ILE A 98 22.65 2.09 13.87
N TYR A 99 22.10 1.13 13.12
CA TYR A 99 20.96 0.31 13.53
C TYR A 99 21.42 -1.12 13.75
N THR A 100 21.01 -1.73 14.86
CA THR A 100 21.20 -3.15 15.12
C THR A 100 19.86 -3.82 15.38
N TYR A 101 19.78 -5.10 14.99
CA TYR A 101 18.55 -5.90 15.07
C TYR A 101 18.83 -7.23 15.73
N ARG A 102 17.87 -7.71 16.54
CA ARG A 102 17.89 -9.05 17.14
C ARG A 102 16.59 -9.77 16.89
N TYR A 103 16.66 -11.09 16.77
CA TYR A 103 15.54 -11.92 16.38
C TYR A 103 15.29 -13.08 17.34
N ASP A 104 14.04 -13.54 17.39
CA ASP A 104 13.67 -14.78 18.07
C ASP A 104 13.89 -16.03 17.20
N VAL A 105 13.51 -17.19 17.72
CA VAL A 105 13.67 -18.50 17.05
C VAL A 105 12.81 -18.64 15.78
N PHE A 106 11.85 -17.75 15.55
CA PHE A 106 10.99 -17.71 14.36
C PHE A 106 11.40 -16.58 13.41
N ASN A 107 12.58 -15.98 13.59
CA ASN A 107 13.08 -14.83 12.84
C ASN A 107 12.20 -13.57 12.95
N ARG A 108 11.44 -13.41 14.05
CA ARG A 108 10.69 -12.19 14.35
C ARG A 108 11.55 -11.22 15.17
N LEU A 109 11.37 -9.92 14.97
CA LEU A 109 12.21 -8.88 15.58
C LEU A 109 11.97 -8.79 17.10
N LEU A 110 12.99 -9.03 17.92
CA LEU A 110 12.93 -8.85 19.38
C LEU A 110 13.39 -7.47 19.83
N GLU A 111 14.37 -6.90 19.12
CA GLU A 111 15.04 -5.67 19.53
C GLU A 111 15.51 -4.91 18.30
N LYS A 112 15.28 -3.61 18.28
CA LYS A 112 15.90 -2.67 17.35
C LYS A 112 16.58 -1.58 18.17
N THR A 113 17.88 -1.40 17.97
CA THR A 113 18.63 -0.31 18.59
C THR A 113 19.09 0.68 17.54
N GLU A 114 18.72 1.95 17.69
CA GLU A 114 19.19 3.06 16.86
C GLU A 114 20.18 3.92 17.65
N SER A 115 21.42 4.02 17.17
CA SER A 115 22.49 4.76 17.83
C SER A 115 23.03 5.88 16.94
N PHE A 116 23.03 7.11 17.45
CA PHE A 116 23.51 8.32 16.77
C PHE A 116 23.74 9.46 17.76
N GLN A 117 24.63 10.41 17.44
CA GLN A 117 24.96 11.55 18.31
C GLN A 117 25.37 11.14 19.75
N GLY A 118 26.02 9.98 19.90
CA GLY A 118 26.41 9.41 21.20
C GLY A 118 25.27 8.87 22.06
N ASN A 119 24.02 8.88 21.56
CA ASN A 119 22.85 8.30 22.22
C ASN A 119 22.51 6.93 21.62
N SER A 120 21.82 6.10 22.39
CA SER A 120 21.33 4.79 21.96
C SER A 120 19.87 4.63 22.38
N TYR A 121 19.02 4.27 21.43
CA TYR A 121 17.57 4.17 21.60
C TYR A 121 17.13 2.76 21.23
N THR A 122 16.70 1.98 22.22
CA THR A 122 16.31 0.58 22.02
C THR A 122 14.81 0.42 22.13
N SER A 123 14.21 -0.17 21.09
CA SER A 123 12.84 -0.66 21.09
C SER A 123 12.83 -2.18 21.25
N GLU A 124 11.94 -2.70 22.08
CA GLU A 124 11.81 -4.13 22.34
C GLU A 124 10.40 -4.65 22.03
N TYR A 125 10.33 -5.91 21.59
CA TYR A 125 9.09 -6.56 21.15
C TYR A 125 8.97 -7.95 21.78
N THR A 126 7.74 -8.34 22.07
CA THR A 126 7.37 -9.74 22.35
C THR A 126 6.16 -10.12 21.52
N TYR A 127 5.91 -11.42 21.39
CA TYR A 127 4.88 -11.94 20.51
C TYR A 127 4.02 -12.98 21.20
N ASP A 128 2.73 -12.97 20.89
CA ASP A 128 1.80 -14.02 21.30
C ASP A 128 2.02 -15.31 20.49
N ILE A 129 1.18 -16.31 20.75
CA ILE A 129 1.23 -17.62 20.10
C ILE A 129 0.84 -17.56 18.61
N ASP A 130 0.05 -16.57 18.22
CA ASP A 130 -0.42 -16.36 16.84
C ASP A 130 0.57 -15.48 16.05
N GLY A 131 1.58 -14.92 16.72
CA GLY A 131 2.62 -14.10 16.12
C GLY A 131 2.31 -12.61 16.05
N ASN A 132 1.28 -12.14 16.75
CA ASN A 132 1.01 -10.72 16.92
C ASN A 132 1.89 -10.14 18.03
N ILE A 133 2.11 -8.82 18.01
CA ILE A 133 2.92 -8.13 19.03
C ILE A 133 2.18 -8.16 20.36
N GLU A 134 2.68 -8.90 21.35
CA GLU A 134 2.10 -8.94 22.69
C GLU A 134 2.52 -7.71 23.50
N THR A 135 3.79 -7.32 23.44
CA THR A 135 4.29 -6.09 24.08
C THR A 135 5.25 -5.31 23.21
N TYR A 136 5.22 -3.98 23.35
CA TYR A 136 6.20 -3.07 22.77
C TYR A 136 6.77 -2.15 23.86
N THR A 137 8.09 -2.12 23.99
CA THR A 137 8.81 -1.17 24.86
C THR A 137 9.39 -0.05 23.99
N TYR A 138 9.00 1.19 24.27
CA TYR A 138 9.59 2.37 23.63
C TYR A 138 11.00 2.66 24.19
N PRO A 139 11.85 3.40 23.45
CA PRO A 139 13.17 3.80 23.94
C PRO A 139 13.17 4.57 25.27
N GLY A 140 12.12 5.34 25.55
CA GLY A 140 11.92 6.03 26.84
C GLY A 140 11.47 5.12 27.98
N GLY A 141 11.36 3.80 27.77
CA GLY A 141 10.99 2.80 28.78
C GLY A 141 9.49 2.58 28.98
N LEU A 142 8.62 3.32 28.29
CA LEU A 142 7.18 3.05 28.29
C LEU A 142 6.93 1.67 27.66
N LYS A 143 6.35 0.75 28.42
CA LYS A 143 5.98 -0.58 27.94
C LYS A 143 4.48 -0.70 27.77
N LEU A 144 4.03 -1.03 26.57
CA LEU A 144 2.63 -1.28 26.24
C LEU A 144 2.42 -2.77 25.98
N SER A 145 1.21 -3.24 26.25
CA SER A 145 0.75 -4.57 25.84
C SER A 145 -0.53 -4.45 25.01
N TYR A 146 -0.65 -5.35 24.04
CA TYR A 146 -1.73 -5.37 23.06
C TYR A 146 -2.51 -6.67 23.18
N GLU A 147 -3.83 -6.58 23.05
CA GLU A 147 -4.70 -7.75 22.91
C GLU A 147 -5.46 -7.66 21.60
N TYR A 148 -5.71 -8.81 20.99
CA TYR A 148 -6.30 -8.92 19.67
C TYR A 148 -7.62 -9.70 19.71
N MET A 149 -8.51 -9.39 18.78
CA MET A 149 -9.69 -10.19 18.52
C MET A 149 -9.30 -11.48 17.78
N ARG A 150 -10.24 -12.41 17.64
CA ARG A 150 -10.01 -13.71 16.99
C ARG A 150 -9.56 -13.61 15.52
N ASP A 151 -9.88 -12.51 14.85
CA ASP A 151 -9.46 -12.23 13.47
C ASP A 151 -8.10 -11.52 13.37
N GLY A 152 -7.42 -11.28 14.50
CA GLY A 152 -6.13 -10.59 14.55
C GLY A 152 -6.24 -9.06 14.58
N SER A 153 -7.46 -8.50 14.59
CA SER A 153 -7.63 -7.05 14.77
C SER A 153 -7.32 -6.60 16.20
N LEU A 154 -6.78 -5.39 16.36
CA LEU A 154 -6.41 -4.85 17.67
C LEU A 154 -7.66 -4.57 18.52
N ALA A 155 -7.77 -5.19 19.69
CA ALA A 155 -8.89 -5.05 20.61
C ALA A 155 -8.58 -4.10 21.79
N LEU A 156 -7.35 -4.11 22.30
CA LEU A 156 -6.97 -3.36 23.49
C LEU A 156 -5.51 -2.91 23.43
N VAL A 157 -5.25 -1.68 23.90
CA VAL A 157 -3.92 -1.19 24.27
C VAL A 157 -3.94 -0.85 25.76
N ARG A 158 -3.01 -1.42 26.53
CA ARG A 158 -2.81 -1.06 27.94
C ARG A 158 -1.35 -0.75 28.25
N ASN A 159 -1.13 0.02 29.31
CA ASN A 159 0.18 0.08 29.93
C ASN A 159 0.51 -1.29 30.53
N ALA A 160 1.64 -1.88 30.12
CA ALA A 160 1.99 -3.25 30.52
C ALA A 160 2.37 -3.36 32.01
N VAL A 161 2.71 -2.25 32.66
CA VAL A 161 3.16 -2.20 34.06
C VAL A 161 2.02 -1.80 35.00
N SER A 162 1.35 -0.68 34.73
CA SER A 162 0.23 -0.20 35.59
C SER A 162 -1.09 -0.94 35.32
N GLU A 163 -1.15 -1.69 34.23
CA GLU A 163 -2.35 -2.37 33.72
C GLU A 163 -3.46 -1.45 33.22
N GLU A 164 -3.21 -0.13 33.20
CA GLU A 164 -4.17 0.88 32.76
C GLU A 164 -4.53 0.69 31.29
N LYS A 165 -5.83 0.55 31.00
CA LYS A 165 -6.34 0.50 29.63
C LYS A 165 -6.28 1.91 29.03
N LEU A 166 -5.55 2.05 27.94
CA LEU A 166 -5.36 3.34 27.26
C LEU A 166 -6.32 3.49 26.07
N TRP A 167 -6.63 2.38 25.39
CA TRP A 167 -7.57 2.34 24.28
C TRP A 167 -8.23 0.97 24.19
N THR A 168 -9.55 0.90 24.02
CA THR A 168 -10.31 -0.37 23.93
C THR A 168 -11.37 -0.30 22.85
N VAL A 169 -11.49 -1.34 22.02
CA VAL A 169 -12.64 -1.48 21.11
C VAL A 169 -13.90 -1.74 21.92
N VAL A 170 -14.93 -0.94 21.67
CA VAL A 170 -16.26 -1.11 22.29
C VAL A 170 -17.24 -1.72 21.30
N ALA A 171 -17.20 -1.29 20.03
CA ALA A 171 -18.08 -1.82 19.00
C ALA A 171 -17.44 -1.80 17.61
N ILE A 172 -17.75 -2.83 16.83
CA ILE A 172 -17.45 -2.97 15.41
C ILE A 172 -18.79 -3.16 14.69
N ASN A 173 -18.98 -2.54 13.53
CA ASN A 173 -20.20 -2.74 12.74
C ASN A 173 -20.17 -4.07 11.96
N ASN A 174 -21.26 -4.40 11.26
CA ASN A 174 -21.35 -5.66 10.51
C ASN A 174 -20.35 -5.78 9.34
N GLU A 175 -19.76 -4.66 8.91
CA GLU A 175 -18.77 -4.59 7.84
C GLU A 175 -17.32 -4.60 8.38
N GLY A 176 -17.14 -4.85 9.68
CA GLY A 176 -15.82 -4.87 10.33
C GLY A 176 -15.28 -3.48 10.69
N GLN A 177 -15.98 -2.39 10.42
CA GLN A 177 -15.46 -1.05 10.72
C GLN A 177 -15.60 -0.71 12.21
N LEU A 178 -14.59 -0.01 12.76
CA LEU A 178 -14.56 0.43 14.15
C LEU A 178 -15.65 1.49 14.42
N ALA A 179 -16.74 1.08 15.06
CA ALA A 179 -17.89 1.95 15.33
C ALA A 179 -17.77 2.69 16.68
N ASN A 180 -17.07 2.13 17.66
CA ASN A 180 -16.84 2.78 18.94
C ASN A 180 -15.57 2.29 19.62
N TYR A 181 -14.83 3.22 20.24
CA TYR A 181 -13.72 2.90 21.13
C TYR A 181 -13.70 3.78 22.38
N ALA A 182 -13.18 3.22 23.47
CA ALA A 182 -12.97 3.88 24.75
C ALA A 182 -11.51 4.27 24.92
N LEU A 183 -11.27 5.43 25.55
CA LEU A 183 -9.96 5.95 25.90
C LEU A 183 -9.72 5.85 27.41
N GLY A 184 -8.46 5.78 27.83
CA GLY A 184 -8.08 5.64 29.24
C GLY A 184 -8.46 6.83 30.13
N ASN A 185 -8.70 8.01 29.54
CA ASN A 185 -9.24 9.18 30.25
C ASN A 185 -10.78 9.16 30.41
N GLY A 186 -11.44 8.04 30.11
CA GLY A 186 -12.88 7.86 30.30
C GLY A 186 -13.76 8.39 29.18
N LEU A 187 -13.18 8.98 28.13
CA LEU A 187 -13.91 9.39 26.94
C LEU A 187 -14.15 8.22 25.98
N ASN A 188 -15.26 8.26 25.24
CA ASN A 188 -15.57 7.31 24.17
C ASN A 188 -15.77 8.05 22.86
N THR A 189 -15.14 7.57 21.80
CA THR A 189 -15.32 8.08 20.44
C THR A 189 -16.25 7.13 19.68
N SER A 190 -17.33 7.67 19.12
CA SER A 190 -18.25 6.96 18.24
C SER A 190 -18.03 7.39 16.80
N LYS A 191 -18.01 6.42 15.89
CA LYS A 191 -17.96 6.62 14.44
C LYS A 191 -19.19 6.00 13.79
N VAL A 192 -19.81 6.76 12.89
CA VAL A 192 -20.97 6.31 12.13
C VAL A 192 -20.60 6.24 10.67
N TYR A 193 -20.98 5.16 10.02
CA TYR A 193 -20.72 4.90 8.61
C TYR A 193 -22.03 4.74 7.85
N ASP A 194 -22.03 5.14 6.58
CA ASP A 194 -23.13 4.83 5.67
C ASP A 194 -23.02 3.39 5.12
N ASN A 195 -24.01 2.98 4.32
CA ASN A 195 -24.06 1.63 3.74
C ASN A 195 -22.99 1.36 2.67
N TYR A 196 -22.21 2.37 2.27
CA TYR A 196 -21.09 2.26 1.34
C TYR A 196 -19.75 2.31 2.07
N GLY A 197 -19.79 2.36 3.40
CA GLY A 197 -18.67 2.46 4.28
C GLY A 197 -18.28 3.88 4.64
N PHE A 198 -18.81 4.93 3.99
CA PHE A 198 -18.38 6.33 4.21
C PHE A 198 -18.63 6.80 5.63
N ILE A 199 -17.60 7.38 6.26
CA ILE A 199 -17.77 7.98 7.59
C ILE A 199 -18.68 9.21 7.49
N THR A 200 -19.75 9.23 8.28
CA THR A 200 -20.73 10.32 8.29
C THR A 200 -20.70 11.11 9.58
N SER A 201 -20.15 10.53 10.66
CA SER A 201 -19.99 11.21 11.93
C SER A 201 -18.84 10.68 12.76
N ILE A 202 -18.14 11.58 13.45
CA ILE A 202 -17.18 11.30 14.54
C ILE A 202 -17.62 12.12 15.75
N SER A 203 -17.84 11.48 16.89
CA SER A 203 -18.25 12.18 18.11
C SER A 203 -17.57 11.64 19.36
N THR A 204 -17.14 12.56 20.23
CA THR A 204 -16.51 12.26 21.52
C THR A 204 -17.12 13.18 22.57
N GLY A 205 -18.07 12.66 23.34
CA GLY A 205 -18.75 13.42 24.40
C GLY A 205 -19.26 14.79 23.94
N LYS A 206 -18.89 15.84 24.69
CA LYS A 206 -19.21 17.25 24.36
C LYS A 206 -18.08 17.99 23.66
N ILE A 207 -16.93 17.33 23.50
CA ILE A 207 -15.70 17.99 23.03
C ILE A 207 -15.53 17.86 21.52
N GLN A 208 -16.13 16.86 20.87
CA GLN A 208 -16.04 16.66 19.42
C GLN A 208 -17.37 16.14 18.87
N ASN A 209 -17.85 16.74 17.78
CA ASN A 209 -19.01 16.26 17.05
C ASN A 209 -18.93 16.76 15.59
N LEU A 210 -18.33 15.94 14.74
CA LEU A 210 -18.05 16.23 13.34
C LEU A 210 -18.96 15.39 12.45
N ASN A 211 -19.60 16.03 11.48
CA ASN A 211 -20.44 15.39 10.47
C ASN A 211 -19.91 15.63 9.07
N TYR A 212 -20.12 14.65 8.20
CA TYR A 212 -19.61 14.64 6.83
C TYR A 212 -20.68 14.15 5.86
N ASP A 213 -20.60 14.62 4.63
CA ASP A 213 -21.37 14.09 3.51
C ASP A 213 -20.46 13.86 2.32
N PHE A 214 -20.38 12.61 1.88
CA PHE A 214 -19.56 12.22 0.75
C PHE A 214 -20.43 11.94 -0.48
N ASN A 215 -19.93 12.34 -1.64
CA ASN A 215 -20.50 11.93 -2.90
C ASN A 215 -20.19 10.45 -3.14
N ARG A 216 -21.21 9.60 -3.04
CA ARG A 216 -21.07 8.15 -3.22
C ARG A 216 -20.39 7.70 -4.51
N ASN A 217 -20.49 8.47 -5.59
CA ASN A 217 -19.97 8.06 -6.89
C ASN A 217 -18.49 8.43 -7.06
N THR A 218 -18.08 9.58 -6.50
CA THR A 218 -16.71 10.10 -6.66
C THR A 218 -15.85 9.94 -5.41
N GLY A 219 -16.45 9.68 -4.25
CA GLY A 219 -15.79 9.68 -2.94
C GLY A 219 -15.38 11.06 -2.45
N ASN A 220 -15.82 12.13 -3.11
CA ASN A 220 -15.49 13.49 -2.72
C ASN A 220 -16.32 13.96 -1.52
N LEU A 221 -15.76 14.81 -0.68
CA LEU A 221 -16.47 15.41 0.44
C LEU A 221 -17.30 16.60 -0.05
N ASN A 222 -18.63 16.53 0.03
CA ASN A 222 -19.51 17.64 -0.37
C ASN A 222 -19.52 18.75 0.68
N TRP A 223 -19.56 18.38 1.96
CA TRP A 223 -19.50 19.32 3.08
C TRP A 223 -19.05 18.64 4.37
N ARG A 224 -18.54 19.45 5.29
CA ARG A 224 -18.28 19.06 6.68
C ARG A 224 -18.94 20.03 7.65
N LYS A 225 -19.32 19.55 8.83
CA LYS A 225 -19.95 20.36 9.87
C LYS A 225 -19.43 20.00 11.25
N ASP A 226 -19.06 21.00 12.01
CA ASP A 226 -18.75 20.87 13.43
C ASP A 226 -19.97 21.34 14.23
N LEU A 227 -20.61 20.41 14.95
CA LEU A 227 -21.78 20.68 15.79
C LEU A 227 -21.42 21.20 17.18
N VAL A 228 -20.16 21.13 17.62
CA VAL A 228 -19.69 21.74 18.87
C VAL A 228 -19.69 23.25 18.74
N PHE A 229 -19.16 23.77 17.62
CA PHE A 229 -19.10 25.22 17.34
C PHE A 229 -20.17 25.70 16.36
N ASN A 230 -20.98 24.79 15.82
CA ASN A 230 -22.03 25.05 14.83
C ASN A 230 -21.50 25.76 13.56
N LEU A 231 -20.40 25.23 13.01
CA LEU A 231 -19.75 25.72 11.80
C LEU A 231 -19.92 24.71 10.67
N GLU A 232 -20.16 25.18 9.45
CA GLU A 232 -20.39 24.34 8.28
C GLU A 232 -19.61 24.87 7.09
N GLU A 233 -18.92 23.96 6.39
CA GLU A 233 -18.08 24.26 5.23
C GLU A 233 -18.46 23.36 4.06
N LYS A 234 -18.59 23.95 2.88
CA LYS A 234 -19.04 23.29 1.65
C LYS A 234 -17.94 23.31 0.60
N PHE A 235 -17.93 22.29 -0.25
CA PHE A 235 -16.90 22.08 -1.25
C PHE A 235 -17.49 21.81 -2.63
N THR A 236 -16.82 22.30 -3.68
CA THR A 236 -17.11 21.95 -5.08
C THR A 236 -15.86 21.38 -5.75
N TYR A 237 -16.07 20.68 -6.85
CA TYR A 237 -15.01 20.02 -7.60
C TYR A 237 -15.15 20.34 -9.09
N ASP A 238 -14.04 20.26 -9.80
CA ASP A 238 -13.97 20.63 -11.21
C ASP A 238 -14.90 19.80 -12.12
N ASP A 239 -15.41 20.41 -13.19
CA ASP A 239 -16.40 19.75 -14.06
C ASP A 239 -15.81 18.63 -14.94
N LEU A 240 -14.50 18.70 -15.27
CA LEU A 240 -13.88 17.82 -16.25
C LEU A 240 -13.67 16.39 -15.73
N LEU A 241 -13.16 16.27 -14.50
CA LEU A 241 -12.86 14.98 -13.87
C LEU A 241 -13.64 14.76 -12.57
N LYS A 242 -14.33 15.79 -12.05
CA LYS A 242 -14.98 15.79 -10.72
C LYS A 242 -14.05 15.27 -9.64
N SER A 243 -12.78 15.64 -9.71
CA SER A 243 -11.74 15.01 -8.89
C SER A 243 -10.81 16.00 -8.21
N ARG A 244 -10.75 17.26 -8.65
CA ARG A 244 -9.90 18.31 -8.07
C ARG A 244 -10.75 19.33 -7.31
N LEU A 245 -10.29 19.78 -6.15
CA LEU A 245 -11.01 20.72 -5.29
C LEU A 245 -11.06 22.11 -5.94
N ASP A 246 -12.24 22.54 -6.34
CA ASP A 246 -12.49 23.78 -7.09
C ASP A 246 -12.83 24.96 -6.17
N SER A 247 -13.71 24.75 -5.17
CA SER A 247 -14.01 25.79 -4.18
C SER A 247 -14.28 25.24 -2.79
N TRP A 248 -14.07 26.08 -1.79
CA TRP A 248 -14.41 25.84 -0.40
C TRP A 248 -14.96 27.11 0.25
N GLN A 249 -16.02 26.96 1.03
CA GLN A 249 -16.66 28.09 1.71
C GLN A 249 -17.20 27.69 3.07
N VAL A 250 -16.80 28.43 4.10
CA VAL A 250 -17.43 28.39 5.42
C VAL A 250 -18.70 29.25 5.38
N THR A 251 -19.80 28.73 5.91
CA THR A 251 -21.11 29.38 5.88
C THR A 251 -21.06 30.77 6.52
N GLY A 252 -21.37 31.81 5.75
CA GLY A 252 -21.35 33.20 6.20
C GLY A 252 -20.01 33.92 6.06
N LEU A 253 -18.95 33.24 5.58
CA LEU A 253 -17.65 33.82 5.27
C LEU A 253 -17.40 33.90 3.75
N GLU A 254 -16.28 34.52 3.38
CA GLU A 254 -15.78 34.58 2.01
C GLU A 254 -15.60 33.17 1.42
N SER A 255 -15.92 33.01 0.13
CA SER A 255 -15.65 31.78 -0.61
C SER A 255 -14.27 31.87 -1.25
N TYR A 256 -13.53 30.77 -1.22
CA TYR A 256 -12.24 30.65 -1.90
C TYR A 256 -12.31 29.56 -2.97
N GLY A 257 -11.55 29.73 -4.05
CA GLY A 257 -11.42 28.73 -5.10
C GLY A 257 -9.98 28.53 -5.57
N ALA A 258 -9.79 27.42 -6.29
CA ALA A 258 -8.57 27.08 -7.00
C ALA A 258 -8.93 26.71 -8.44
N GLN A 259 -8.31 27.38 -9.41
CA GLN A 259 -8.46 27.08 -10.83
C GLN A 259 -7.26 26.27 -11.30
N PHE A 260 -7.47 25.36 -12.23
CA PHE A 260 -6.43 24.44 -12.69
C PHE A 260 -6.19 24.48 -14.18
N GLU A 261 -4.94 24.26 -14.57
CA GLU A 261 -4.56 24.00 -15.96
C GLU A 261 -4.79 22.52 -16.32
N ASP A 262 -4.75 22.20 -17.62
CA ASP A 262 -4.93 20.83 -18.15
C ASP A 262 -3.82 19.86 -17.69
N ASN A 263 -2.62 20.37 -17.38
CA ASN A 263 -1.52 19.58 -16.81
C ASN A 263 -1.61 19.41 -15.28
N GLY A 264 -2.70 19.89 -14.67
CA GLY A 264 -2.95 19.72 -13.24
C GLY A 264 -2.28 20.74 -12.32
N ASN A 265 -1.62 21.77 -12.87
CA ASN A 265 -1.14 22.92 -12.10
C ASN A 265 -2.31 23.73 -11.54
N ILE A 266 -2.12 24.37 -10.38
CA ILE A 266 -3.02 25.42 -9.90
C ILE A 266 -2.65 26.68 -10.68
N TYR A 267 -3.57 27.18 -11.50
CA TYR A 267 -3.39 28.42 -12.24
C TYR A 267 -3.60 29.65 -11.35
N GLN A 268 -4.63 29.61 -10.49
CA GLN A 268 -5.02 30.70 -9.60
C GLN A 268 -5.59 30.11 -8.31
N LYS A 269 -5.34 30.77 -7.16
CA LYS A 269 -5.87 30.36 -5.85
C LYS A 269 -6.31 31.60 -5.05
N ASP A 270 -7.59 31.72 -4.75
CA ASP A 270 -8.19 32.99 -4.28
C ASP A 270 -7.68 33.46 -2.93
N ASP A 271 -7.15 32.58 -2.08
CA ASP A 271 -6.54 32.94 -0.80
C ASP A 271 -5.05 33.30 -0.89
N VAL A 272 -4.45 33.17 -2.08
CA VAL A 272 -3.05 33.52 -2.35
C VAL A 272 -2.93 34.68 -3.34
N THR A 273 -3.75 34.71 -4.38
CA THR A 273 -3.70 35.69 -5.48
C THR A 273 -4.91 36.64 -5.44
N GLN A 274 -4.71 37.87 -5.93
CA GLN A 274 -5.82 38.75 -6.29
C GLN A 274 -6.60 38.18 -7.49
N PRO A 275 -7.83 38.65 -7.80
CA PRO A 275 -8.64 38.09 -8.90
C PRO A 275 -8.00 38.09 -10.29
N SER A 276 -6.96 38.92 -10.52
CA SER A 276 -6.18 38.94 -11.76
C SER A 276 -4.76 38.37 -11.62
N GLY A 277 -4.44 37.81 -10.45
CA GLY A 277 -3.16 37.16 -10.15
C GLY A 277 -3.16 35.68 -10.49
N THR A 278 -1.98 35.11 -10.72
CA THR A 278 -1.78 33.73 -11.17
C THR A 278 -0.50 33.13 -10.57
N TYR A 279 -0.37 31.81 -10.65
CA TYR A 279 0.92 31.14 -10.47
C TYR A 279 1.61 31.00 -11.81
N ASP A 280 2.91 31.29 -11.84
CA ASP A 280 3.76 31.01 -12.99
C ASP A 280 4.52 29.70 -12.79
N TYR A 281 4.67 28.97 -13.89
CA TYR A 281 5.40 27.72 -13.98
C TYR A 281 6.39 27.78 -15.17
N GLY A 282 7.41 26.93 -15.16
CA GLY A 282 8.36 26.82 -16.28
C GLY A 282 9.69 27.53 -16.02
N ASN A 283 10.19 28.28 -17.01
CA ASN A 283 11.46 29.03 -16.92
C ASN A 283 12.70 28.20 -16.56
N GLY A 284 12.77 26.95 -17.05
CA GLY A 284 13.88 26.05 -16.77
C GLY A 284 13.75 25.25 -15.47
N ALA A 285 12.67 25.43 -14.71
CA ALA A 285 12.36 24.65 -13.50
C ALA A 285 11.46 23.42 -13.77
N GLY A 286 11.19 23.10 -15.04
CA GLY A 286 10.21 22.09 -15.44
C GLY A 286 8.77 22.64 -15.47
N PRO A 287 7.80 21.83 -15.94
CA PRO A 287 6.43 22.29 -16.18
C PRO A 287 5.56 22.52 -14.94
N HIS A 288 5.91 21.93 -13.80
CA HIS A 288 5.01 21.90 -12.63
C HIS A 288 5.59 22.57 -11.37
N ALA A 289 6.84 23.05 -11.41
CA ALA A 289 7.41 23.83 -10.33
C ALA A 289 6.92 25.29 -10.41
N ILE A 290 6.38 25.83 -9.32
CA ILE A 290 6.02 27.25 -9.21
C ILE A 290 7.31 28.07 -9.25
N THR A 291 7.37 29.08 -10.12
CA THR A 291 8.50 30.02 -10.19
C THR A 291 8.18 31.39 -9.62
N SER A 292 6.91 31.81 -9.66
CA SER A 292 6.45 33.08 -9.10
C SER A 292 4.95 33.08 -8.85
N VAL A 293 4.51 33.93 -7.91
CA VAL A 293 3.11 34.28 -7.70
C VAL A 293 2.91 35.72 -8.17
N LEU A 294 2.07 35.92 -9.19
CA LEU A 294 1.74 37.23 -9.73
C LEU A 294 0.55 37.83 -8.99
N MET A 295 0.63 39.13 -8.69
CA MET A 295 -0.39 39.87 -7.92
C MET A 295 -0.84 39.14 -6.63
N PRO A 296 0.09 38.79 -5.72
CA PRO A 296 -0.25 38.13 -4.47
C PRO A 296 -1.16 39.01 -3.59
N LYS A 297 -1.97 38.36 -2.75
CA LYS A 297 -2.71 39.01 -1.66
C LYS A 297 -1.74 39.42 -0.55
N GLN A 298 -2.09 40.49 0.17
CA GLN A 298 -1.28 41.03 1.28
C GLN A 298 -1.01 39.96 2.35
N ASP A 299 -2.04 39.21 2.75
CA ASP A 299 -1.91 38.15 3.76
C ASP A 299 -0.91 37.05 3.35
N TYR A 300 -0.84 36.72 2.06
CA TYR A 300 0.18 35.79 1.54
C TYR A 300 1.57 36.42 1.56
N MET A 301 1.71 37.69 1.20
CA MET A 301 2.99 38.41 1.24
C MET A 301 3.60 38.49 2.64
N GLU A 302 2.75 38.58 3.67
CA GLU A 302 3.17 38.56 5.07
C GLU A 302 3.70 37.19 5.51
N HIS A 303 3.30 36.13 4.82
CA HIS A 303 3.77 34.76 5.04
C HIS A 303 4.96 34.39 4.14
N ALA A 304 4.97 34.86 2.89
CA ALA A 304 5.92 34.52 1.84
C ALA A 304 7.27 35.20 2.05
N THR A 305 7.98 34.76 3.09
CA THR A 305 9.35 35.15 3.38
C THR A 305 10.32 34.44 2.44
N ASN A 306 11.46 35.08 2.15
CA ASN A 306 12.48 34.45 1.33
C ASN A 306 13.11 33.27 2.10
N GLN A 307 12.96 32.08 1.54
CA GLN A 307 13.53 30.84 2.06
C GLN A 307 14.55 30.29 1.06
N ASN A 308 15.73 29.91 1.56
CA ASN A 308 16.69 29.13 0.79
C ASN A 308 16.65 27.68 1.27
N ILE A 309 16.19 26.77 0.42
CA ILE A 309 16.01 25.36 0.75
C ILE A 309 17.03 24.52 -0.01
N GLN A 310 17.80 23.72 0.72
CA GLN A 310 18.74 22.77 0.15
C GLN A 310 18.20 21.35 0.31
N TYR A 311 18.51 20.50 -0.66
CA TYR A 311 18.05 19.11 -0.71
C TYR A 311 19.22 18.13 -0.62
N THR A 312 18.96 16.97 -0.03
CA THR A 312 19.82 15.79 -0.10
C THR A 312 19.85 15.25 -1.53
N ALA A 313 20.80 14.38 -1.83
CA ALA A 313 20.89 13.76 -3.14
C ALA A 313 19.77 12.75 -3.44
N PHE A 314 19.08 12.27 -2.40
CA PHE A 314 17.84 11.50 -2.53
C PHE A 314 16.59 12.38 -2.37
N ASN A 315 16.74 13.68 -2.69
CA ASN A 315 15.65 14.64 -2.90
C ASN A 315 14.76 14.92 -1.67
N LYS A 316 15.31 14.78 -0.46
CA LYS A 316 14.67 15.23 0.79
C LYS A 316 15.23 16.56 1.27
N THR A 317 14.44 17.38 1.96
CA THR A 317 14.89 18.66 2.54
C THR A 317 16.05 18.45 3.53
N LYS A 318 17.18 19.11 3.29
CA LYS A 318 18.38 19.03 4.13
C LYS A 318 18.51 20.26 5.03
N GLN A 319 18.25 21.44 4.48
CA GLN A 319 18.42 22.71 5.18
C GLN A 319 17.38 23.71 4.71
N ILE A 320 16.88 24.54 5.62
CA ILE A 320 16.03 25.70 5.34
C ILE A 320 16.65 26.91 6.03
N ASP A 321 16.98 27.95 5.25
CA ASP A 321 17.40 29.25 5.77
C ASP A 321 16.28 30.28 5.57
N GLN A 322 15.96 31.04 6.61
CA GLN A 322 14.95 32.11 6.57
C GLN A 322 15.35 33.23 7.53
N GLN A 323 15.16 34.49 7.10
CA GLN A 323 15.22 35.63 8.01
C GLN A 323 13.81 35.99 8.47
N VAL A 324 13.62 36.12 9.78
CA VAL A 324 12.37 36.61 10.39
C VAL A 324 12.71 37.81 11.24
N ASP A 325 12.14 38.96 10.91
CA ASP A 325 12.51 40.25 11.47
C ASP A 325 14.04 40.49 11.36
N ASP A 326 14.72 40.70 12.48
CA ASP A 326 16.17 40.90 12.56
C ASP A 326 16.96 39.60 12.80
N ASP A 327 16.27 38.47 12.96
CA ASP A 327 16.86 37.19 13.33
C ASP A 327 17.01 36.26 12.11
N ASN A 328 18.18 35.63 11.98
CA ASN A 328 18.42 34.59 10.98
C ASN A 328 18.20 33.22 11.58
N TYR A 329 17.37 32.42 10.91
CA TYR A 329 17.08 31.04 11.28
C TYR A 329 17.61 30.07 10.23
N THR A 330 18.26 29.00 10.71
CA THR A 330 18.70 27.88 9.88
C THR A 330 18.23 26.58 10.51
N TYR A 331 17.48 25.78 9.76
CA TYR A 331 16.99 24.47 10.19
C TYR A 331 17.68 23.36 9.41
N PHE A 332 18.37 22.46 10.10
CA PHE A 332 19.02 21.28 9.53
C PHE A 332 18.24 20.01 9.83
N ILE A 333 18.28 19.05 8.91
CA ILE A 333 17.70 17.71 9.07
C ILE A 333 18.73 16.66 8.62
N ASP A 334 19.06 15.71 9.50
CA ASP A 334 19.83 14.52 9.12
C ASP A 334 18.94 13.28 9.01
N TYR A 335 19.35 12.38 8.13
CA TYR A 335 18.63 11.17 7.77
C TYR A 335 19.46 9.93 8.08
N GLY A 336 18.79 8.85 8.47
CA GLY A 336 19.41 7.56 8.73
C GLY A 336 19.57 6.69 7.48
N PRO A 337 20.13 5.47 7.64
CA PRO A 337 20.22 4.45 6.59
C PRO A 337 18.90 4.11 5.88
N ASP A 338 17.78 4.30 6.58
CA ASP A 338 16.41 4.08 6.12
C ASP A 338 15.83 5.30 5.38
N ASN A 339 16.63 6.35 5.16
CA ASN A 339 16.21 7.66 4.67
C ASN A 339 15.12 8.33 5.55
N ALA A 340 14.92 7.88 6.80
CA ALA A 340 14.02 8.54 7.75
C ALA A 340 14.78 9.62 8.54
N ARG A 341 14.07 10.68 8.96
CA ARG A 341 14.65 11.74 9.79
C ARG A 341 15.17 11.12 11.10
N LYS A 342 16.33 11.57 11.57
CA LYS A 342 16.92 11.13 12.85
C LYS A 342 17.23 12.30 13.76
N THR A 343 17.66 13.41 13.19
CA THR A 343 17.91 14.65 13.92
C THR A 343 17.29 15.83 13.18
N SER A 344 16.92 16.85 13.94
CA SER A 344 16.82 18.20 13.41
C SER A 344 17.41 19.21 14.38
N VAL A 345 17.97 20.29 13.85
CA VAL A 345 18.57 21.36 14.66
C VAL A 345 18.13 22.70 14.11
N LEU A 346 17.51 23.52 14.95
CA LEU A 346 17.18 24.91 14.66
C LEU A 346 18.25 25.82 15.26
N TYR A 347 18.87 26.63 14.41
CA TYR A 347 19.76 27.71 14.81
C TYR A 347 19.04 29.05 14.72
N LYS A 348 19.28 29.92 15.70
CA LYS A 348 18.92 31.34 15.72
C LYS A 348 20.18 32.17 15.85
N ASN A 349 20.48 33.02 14.87
CA ASN A 349 21.71 33.84 14.81
C ASN A 349 22.98 33.03 15.11
N LEU A 350 23.11 31.84 14.50
CA LEU A 350 24.21 30.87 14.70
C LEU A 350 24.25 30.17 16.08
N GLY A 351 23.40 30.55 17.03
CA GLY A 351 23.21 29.80 18.29
C GLY A 351 22.18 28.70 18.13
N VAL A 352 22.36 27.55 18.80
CA VAL A 352 21.34 26.50 18.83
C VAL A 352 20.12 27.00 19.60
N ASP A 353 18.96 27.00 18.95
CA ASP A 353 17.69 27.36 19.58
C ASP A 353 16.93 26.12 20.09
N SER A 354 16.91 25.05 19.29
CA SER A 354 16.37 23.75 19.69
C SER A 354 16.90 22.63 18.80
N TYR A 355 16.77 21.40 19.25
CA TYR A 355 17.00 20.22 18.42
C TYR A 355 16.04 19.09 18.79
N LYS A 356 15.80 18.20 17.83
CA LYS A 356 14.96 17.02 18.00
C LYS A 356 15.67 15.74 17.59
N PHE A 357 15.35 14.65 18.28
CA PHE A 357 15.71 13.29 17.87
C PHE A 357 14.45 12.52 17.50
N TYR A 358 14.52 11.74 16.41
CA TYR A 358 13.39 10.98 15.86
C TYR A 358 13.74 9.49 15.84
N VAL A 359 12.93 8.66 16.51
CA VAL A 359 13.12 7.20 16.60
C VAL A 359 11.75 6.52 16.43
N GLY A 360 11.26 6.45 15.19
CA GLY A 360 9.93 5.95 14.90
C GLY A 360 8.84 6.76 15.60
N ASN A 361 8.06 6.12 16.46
CA ASN A 361 7.00 6.75 17.26
C ASN A 361 7.50 7.34 18.60
N TYR A 362 8.81 7.52 18.74
CA TYR A 362 9.45 8.17 19.88
C TYR A 362 10.21 9.40 19.41
N GLU A 363 9.98 10.54 20.05
CA GLU A 363 10.68 11.79 19.76
C GLU A 363 11.27 12.39 21.05
N VAL A 364 12.41 13.06 20.93
CA VAL A 364 12.99 13.83 22.04
C VAL A 364 13.15 15.26 21.57
N GLU A 365 12.52 16.20 22.25
CA GLU A 365 12.65 17.64 22.01
C GLU A 365 13.57 18.23 23.06
N VAL A 366 14.52 19.07 22.64
CA VAL A 366 15.45 19.76 23.54
C VAL A 366 15.51 21.25 23.21
N ASP A 367 15.27 22.09 24.20
CA ASP A 367 15.32 23.56 24.07
C ASP A 367 16.76 24.11 24.22
N ASN A 368 16.94 25.42 23.98
CA ASN A 368 18.21 26.12 24.13
C ASN A 368 18.80 26.14 25.56
N ARG A 369 18.05 25.69 26.57
CA ARG A 369 18.50 25.55 27.96
C ARG A 369 18.86 24.10 28.30
N GLY A 370 18.70 23.17 27.36
CA GLY A 370 18.92 21.74 27.56
C GLY A 370 17.78 21.04 28.30
N ASN A 371 16.60 21.67 28.45
CA ASN A 371 15.43 20.98 28.97
C ASN A 371 14.97 19.95 27.94
N LYS A 372 14.75 18.71 28.39
CA LYS A 372 14.32 17.60 27.55
C LYS A 372 12.86 17.27 27.79
N ARG A 373 12.17 16.99 26.69
CA ARG A 373 10.82 16.45 26.65
C ARG A 373 10.82 15.22 25.73
N GLU A 374 10.41 14.08 26.25
CA GLU A 374 10.34 12.81 25.50
C GLU A 374 8.88 12.51 25.19
N LEU A 375 8.57 12.18 23.94
CA LEU A 375 7.22 11.99 23.44
C LEU A 375 7.08 10.58 22.87
N ASN A 376 6.18 9.78 23.43
CA ASN A 376 5.83 8.47 22.91
C ASN A 376 4.45 8.57 22.25
N TYR A 377 4.39 8.45 20.93
CA TYR A 377 3.13 8.45 20.18
C TYR A 377 2.53 7.06 20.19
N ILE A 378 1.33 6.94 20.77
CA ILE A 378 0.66 5.66 21.01
C ILE A 378 -0.46 5.47 20.00
N SER A 379 -0.40 4.36 19.27
CA SER A 379 -1.39 3.98 18.26
C SER A 379 -2.34 2.91 18.78
N GLY A 380 -3.60 3.02 18.35
CA GLY A 380 -4.68 2.07 18.58
C GLY A 380 -5.29 1.64 17.25
N GLY A 381 -6.49 1.07 17.26
CA GLY A 381 -7.18 0.63 16.04
C GLY A 381 -7.56 1.76 15.08
N ASP A 382 -7.45 3.02 15.53
CA ASP A 382 -7.77 4.22 14.78
C ASP A 382 -6.55 5.13 14.54
N GLY A 383 -5.34 4.56 14.51
CA GLY A 383 -4.07 5.30 14.43
C GLY A 383 -3.67 5.92 15.78
N ILE A 384 -2.85 6.98 15.77
CA ILE A 384 -2.39 7.63 17.01
C ILE A 384 -3.60 8.19 17.78
N PHE A 385 -3.79 7.75 19.03
CA PHE A 385 -4.86 8.23 19.91
C PHE A 385 -4.33 8.95 21.15
N ALA A 386 -3.03 8.81 21.47
CA ALA A 386 -2.46 9.39 22.67
C ALA A 386 -0.96 9.67 22.52
N VAL A 387 -0.47 10.61 23.34
CA VAL A 387 0.96 10.94 23.47
C VAL A 387 1.33 10.89 24.94
N TYR A 388 2.28 10.02 25.28
CA TYR A 388 2.84 9.93 26.62
C TYR A 388 4.12 10.74 26.70
N VAL A 389 4.08 11.82 27.48
CA VAL A 389 5.13 12.83 27.57
C VAL A 389 5.89 12.66 28.87
N THR A 390 7.20 12.52 28.80
CA THR A 390 8.10 12.57 29.96
C THR A 390 8.87 13.89 29.92
N GLU A 391 8.69 14.74 30.93
CA GLU A 391 9.42 15.99 31.07
C GLU A 391 9.91 16.16 32.50
N ARG A 392 11.22 16.34 32.70
CA ARG A 392 11.86 16.45 34.02
C ARG A 392 11.49 15.29 34.98
N GLY A 393 11.32 14.09 34.43
CA GLY A 393 10.93 12.88 35.16
C GLY A 393 9.44 12.80 35.55
N ILE A 394 8.63 13.78 35.12
CA ILE A 394 7.18 13.77 35.28
C ILE A 394 6.57 13.22 34.01
N ASN A 395 5.70 12.22 34.17
CA ASN A 395 5.00 11.58 33.09
C ASN A 395 3.57 12.11 33.00
N THR A 396 3.16 12.53 31.81
CA THR A 396 1.80 13.03 31.52
C THR A 396 1.26 12.37 30.27
N GLN A 397 0.03 11.87 30.33
CA GLN A 397 -0.67 11.25 29.19
C GLN A 397 -1.66 12.24 28.61
N TYR A 398 -1.52 12.53 27.31
CA TYR A 398 -2.49 13.30 26.55
C TYR A 398 -3.20 12.41 25.53
N TYR A 399 -4.45 12.72 25.23
CA TYR A 399 -5.28 12.01 24.26
C TYR A 399 -5.63 12.93 23.09
N LEU A 400 -5.56 12.38 21.87
CA LEU A 400 -5.75 13.09 20.62
C LEU A 400 -7.11 12.73 20.03
N HIS A 401 -7.90 13.75 19.71
CA HIS A 401 -9.15 13.61 18.96
C HIS A 401 -8.92 14.16 17.56
N LYS A 402 -9.37 13.44 16.54
CA LYS A 402 -8.98 13.69 15.14
C LYS A 402 -10.21 13.79 14.24
N ASP A 403 -10.04 14.48 13.11
CA ASP A 403 -11.04 14.50 12.05
C ASP A 403 -10.95 13.26 11.14
N HIS A 404 -11.77 13.26 10.09
CA HIS A 404 -11.80 12.19 9.10
C HIS A 404 -10.51 12.07 8.29
N LEU A 405 -9.55 12.99 8.34
CA LEU A 405 -8.25 12.87 7.66
C LEU A 405 -7.13 12.49 8.65
N GLY A 406 -7.47 12.21 9.91
CA GLY A 406 -6.47 12.05 10.97
C GLY A 406 -5.80 13.35 11.42
N SER A 407 -6.28 14.51 10.95
CA SER A 407 -5.80 15.80 11.44
C SER A 407 -6.24 16.02 12.88
N PHE A 408 -5.38 16.64 13.69
CA PHE A 408 -5.73 16.89 15.08
C PHE A 408 -6.88 17.89 15.16
N TYR A 409 -7.90 17.54 15.94
CA TYR A 409 -9.07 18.37 16.20
C TYR A 409 -9.00 19.00 17.59
N CYS A 410 -8.72 18.20 18.63
CA CYS A 410 -8.41 18.72 19.96
C CYS A 410 -7.56 17.74 20.78
N ILE A 411 -7.01 18.23 21.89
CA ILE A 411 -6.20 17.44 22.83
C ILE A 411 -6.84 17.49 24.20
N THR A 412 -7.01 16.32 24.84
CA THR A 412 -7.49 16.22 26.22
C THR A 412 -6.43 15.68 27.16
N ASP A 413 -6.52 16.07 28.42
CA ASP A 413 -5.69 15.54 29.51
C ASP A 413 -6.20 14.16 30.01
N GLN A 414 -5.56 13.63 31.06
CA GLN A 414 -5.97 12.38 31.71
C GLN A 414 -7.34 12.42 32.40
N ASN A 415 -7.93 13.61 32.62
CA ASN A 415 -9.24 13.77 33.23
C ASN A 415 -10.37 13.85 32.18
N GLY A 416 -10.02 13.83 30.89
CA GLY A 416 -10.98 13.98 29.79
C GLY A 416 -11.33 15.43 29.47
N GLU A 417 -10.61 16.39 30.05
CA GLU A 417 -10.81 17.82 29.80
C GLU A 417 -9.90 18.31 28.67
N VAL A 418 -10.38 19.25 27.85
CA VAL A 418 -9.54 19.83 26.80
C VAL A 418 -8.40 20.63 27.43
N VAL A 419 -7.17 20.34 26.99
CA VAL A 419 -5.97 21.01 27.53
C VAL A 419 -6.10 22.51 27.31
N ASN A 420 -5.87 23.28 28.36
CA ASN A 420 -5.85 24.73 28.33
C ASN A 420 -4.44 25.23 28.66
N LEU A 421 -3.76 25.85 27.70
CA LEU A 421 -2.43 26.41 27.90
C LEU A 421 -2.56 27.88 28.35
N PRO A 422 -1.79 28.33 29.37
CA PRO A 422 -1.91 29.69 29.92
C PRO A 422 -1.80 30.82 28.89
N GLU A 423 -0.98 30.63 27.85
CA GLU A 423 -0.68 31.64 26.84
C GLU A 423 -1.56 31.55 25.60
N THR A 424 -2.12 30.37 25.31
CA THR A 424 -2.76 30.08 24.00
C THR A 424 -4.16 29.49 24.08
N GLY A 425 -4.66 29.28 25.29
CA GLY A 425 -6.02 28.84 25.52
C GLY A 425 -6.24 27.35 25.25
N LEU A 426 -7.50 27.01 24.96
CA LEU A 426 -7.93 25.66 24.69
C LEU A 426 -7.28 25.11 23.42
N GLN A 427 -6.75 23.89 23.51
CA GLN A 427 -6.07 23.19 22.42
C GLN A 427 -7.07 22.55 21.44
N TYR A 428 -7.86 23.38 20.78
CA TYR A 428 -8.61 23.03 19.58
C TYR A 428 -7.85 23.47 18.32
N PHE A 429 -8.00 22.73 17.24
CA PHE A 429 -7.36 23.01 15.95
C PHE A 429 -8.36 22.87 14.81
N SER A 430 -8.18 23.71 13.79
CA SER A 430 -8.89 23.59 12.53
C SER A 430 -7.92 23.91 11.41
N PHE A 431 -7.98 23.10 10.37
CA PHE A 431 -7.21 23.30 9.15
C PHE A 431 -8.18 23.50 7.99
N ASP A 432 -7.85 24.40 7.08
CA ASP A 432 -8.54 24.48 5.81
C ASP A 432 -8.21 23.27 4.92
N PRO A 433 -8.85 23.11 3.74
CA PRO A 433 -8.59 21.94 2.90
C PRO A 433 -7.13 21.73 2.56
N TRP A 434 -6.35 22.79 2.40
CA TRP A 434 -4.95 22.72 2.00
C TRP A 434 -4.00 22.63 3.20
N GLY A 435 -4.52 22.48 4.42
CA GLY A 435 -3.72 22.26 5.63
C GLY A 435 -3.28 23.54 6.34
N ARG A 436 -3.74 24.72 5.91
CA ARG A 436 -3.43 25.97 6.60
C ARG A 436 -4.22 26.04 7.90
N LEU A 437 -3.51 26.26 9.00
CA LEU A 437 -4.11 26.43 10.32
C LEU A 437 -4.98 27.70 10.36
N ARG A 438 -6.16 27.59 10.95
CA ARG A 438 -7.14 28.68 11.09
C ARG A 438 -7.74 28.71 12.51
N ASN A 439 -8.56 29.72 12.81
CA ASN A 439 -9.23 29.79 14.10
C ASN A 439 -10.19 28.58 14.27
N PRO A 440 -10.05 27.77 15.32
CA PRO A 440 -10.89 26.58 15.50
C PRO A 440 -12.36 26.88 15.85
N PHE A 441 -12.64 28.06 16.41
CA PHE A 441 -13.96 28.47 16.91
C PHE A 441 -14.78 29.27 15.91
N THR A 442 -14.15 29.82 14.87
CA THR A 442 -14.83 30.62 13.84
C THR A 442 -14.55 30.14 12.41
N TRP A 443 -13.51 29.33 12.22
CA TRP A 443 -12.99 28.89 10.92
C TRP A 443 -12.58 30.04 9.98
N ASP A 444 -12.29 31.22 10.53
CA ASP A 444 -11.63 32.32 9.80
C ASP A 444 -10.11 32.31 10.01
N TYR A 445 -9.41 33.17 9.27
CA TYR A 445 -7.94 33.27 9.29
C TYR A 445 -7.41 34.49 10.08
N THR A 446 -8.30 35.25 10.72
CA THR A 446 -7.97 36.53 11.38
C THR A 446 -7.18 36.34 12.67
N THR A 447 -7.40 35.22 13.35
CA THR A 447 -6.78 34.89 14.64
C THR A 447 -6.22 33.48 14.59
N LYS A 448 -4.88 33.36 14.55
CA LYS A 448 -4.18 32.07 14.50
C LYS A 448 -3.91 31.57 15.93
N PRO A 449 -4.01 30.25 16.20
CA PRO A 449 -3.50 29.68 17.44
C PRO A 449 -1.99 29.95 17.54
N LEU A 450 -1.54 30.59 18.62
CA LEU A 450 -0.15 31.09 18.73
C LEU A 450 0.86 30.03 19.22
N ALA A 451 0.40 28.93 19.82
CA ALA A 451 1.25 27.80 20.21
C ALA A 451 0.42 26.53 20.41
N ARG A 452 1.00 25.40 19.99
CA ARG A 452 0.41 24.07 20.05
C ARG A 452 1.23 23.19 20.97
N LEU A 453 0.58 22.35 21.76
CA LEU A 453 1.25 21.42 22.68
C LEU A 453 2.18 20.42 21.95
N PHE A 454 1.87 20.11 20.70
CA PHE A 454 2.66 19.25 19.82
C PHE A 454 2.86 19.93 18.46
N SER A 455 4.01 19.72 17.84
CA SER A 455 4.29 20.25 16.49
C SER A 455 3.45 19.57 15.41
N ARG A 456 2.82 18.42 15.69
CA ARG A 456 1.98 17.68 14.75
C ARG A 456 0.55 18.22 14.67
N GLY A 457 -0.08 18.13 13.49
CA GLY A 457 -1.40 18.73 13.24
C GLY A 457 -2.13 18.12 12.05
N PHE A 458 -2.22 18.86 10.95
CA PHE A 458 -2.83 18.43 9.69
C PHE A 458 -2.31 17.05 9.26
N THR A 459 -3.23 16.11 9.05
CA THR A 459 -2.97 14.70 8.69
C THR A 459 -1.91 13.98 9.55
N GLY A 460 -1.67 14.46 10.78
CA GLY A 460 -0.68 13.89 11.71
C GLY A 460 0.78 14.28 11.43
N HIS A 461 1.04 15.13 10.43
CA HIS A 461 2.38 15.60 10.09
C HIS A 461 2.89 16.70 11.01
N GLU A 462 4.21 16.82 11.11
CA GLU A 462 4.88 17.89 11.84
C GLU A 462 4.83 19.20 11.04
N HIS A 463 4.34 20.26 11.69
CA HIS A 463 4.38 21.60 11.13
C HIS A 463 5.64 22.30 11.61
N LEU A 464 6.34 22.91 10.67
CA LEU A 464 7.48 23.78 10.88
C LEU A 464 6.96 25.22 10.96
N ASP A 465 6.24 25.53 12.04
CA ASP A 465 5.43 26.77 12.17
C ASP A 465 6.22 28.05 11.85
N LEU A 466 7.49 28.12 12.27
CA LEU A 466 8.40 29.24 11.97
C LEU A 466 8.61 29.48 10.48
N PHE A 467 8.68 28.41 9.70
CA PHE A 467 8.85 28.44 8.25
C PHE A 467 7.52 28.41 7.52
N GLY A 468 6.41 28.18 8.24
CA GLY A 468 5.10 28.10 7.62
C GLY A 468 4.90 26.88 6.72
N LEU A 469 5.71 25.84 6.90
CA LEU A 469 5.73 24.62 6.09
C LEU A 469 5.27 23.41 6.89
N ILE A 470 4.84 22.36 6.20
CA ILE A 470 4.53 21.06 6.79
C ILE A 470 5.57 20.05 6.31
N ASN A 471 6.25 19.38 7.25
CA ASN A 471 7.16 18.30 6.94
C ASN A 471 6.37 16.99 6.86
N MET A 472 6.18 16.49 5.64
CA MET A 472 5.49 15.24 5.36
C MET A 472 6.47 14.05 5.30
N ASN A 473 7.65 14.13 5.95
CA ASN A 473 8.74 13.15 6.00
C ASN A 473 9.49 12.90 4.67
N GLY A 474 8.79 12.51 3.60
CA GLY A 474 9.36 12.37 2.26
C GLY A 474 9.62 13.72 1.62
N ARG A 475 8.69 14.65 1.84
CA ARG A 475 8.62 15.94 1.16
C ARG A 475 8.22 17.04 2.14
N THR A 476 8.67 18.25 1.85
CA THR A 476 8.16 19.47 2.50
C THR A 476 7.04 20.07 1.65
N TYR A 477 5.97 20.48 2.31
CA TYR A 477 4.73 20.98 1.72
C TYR A 477 4.44 22.40 2.20
N ASP A 478 4.00 23.25 1.28
CA ASP A 478 3.52 24.60 1.56
C ASP A 478 1.97 24.63 1.53
N PRO A 479 1.31 24.80 2.69
CA PRO A 479 -0.15 24.82 2.77
C PRO A 479 -0.80 26.07 2.18
N TRP A 480 -0.06 27.18 2.01
CA TRP A 480 -0.58 28.35 1.30
C TRP A 480 -0.65 28.08 -0.18
N LEU A 481 0.46 27.65 -0.78
CA LEU A 481 0.56 27.34 -2.20
C LEU A 481 -0.24 26.09 -2.59
N GLY A 482 -0.50 25.19 -1.64
CA GLY A 482 -1.14 23.91 -1.92
C GLY A 482 -0.21 22.97 -2.72
N ARG A 483 1.10 23.08 -2.53
CA ARG A 483 2.12 22.41 -3.35
C ARG A 483 3.28 21.86 -2.53
N MET A 484 3.83 20.76 -3.01
CA MET A 484 5.11 20.24 -2.54
C MET A 484 6.25 21.13 -3.04
N LEU A 485 7.32 21.27 -2.26
CA LEU A 485 8.49 22.09 -2.63
C LEU A 485 9.54 21.35 -3.45
N GLN A 486 9.38 20.04 -3.59
CA GLN A 486 10.22 19.14 -4.37
C GLN A 486 9.35 18.09 -5.08
N PRO A 487 9.79 17.59 -6.25
CA PRO A 487 9.02 16.59 -6.98
C PRO A 487 8.96 15.28 -6.18
N ASP A 488 7.81 14.61 -6.21
CA ASP A 488 7.63 13.22 -5.74
C ASP A 488 8.75 12.34 -6.26
N ASN A 489 9.35 11.41 -5.50
CA ASN A 489 10.35 10.50 -6.08
C ASN A 489 9.74 9.39 -6.95
N TYR A 490 8.42 9.18 -6.84
CA TYR A 490 7.69 8.10 -7.48
C TYR A 490 6.57 8.62 -8.39
N VAL A 491 6.22 7.83 -9.40
CA VAL A 491 4.98 7.99 -10.17
C VAL A 491 4.09 6.83 -9.78
N GLN A 492 3.10 7.11 -8.95
CA GLN A 492 2.39 6.07 -8.18
C GLN A 492 1.33 5.34 -9.03
N GLU A 493 0.77 6.02 -10.02
CA GLU A 493 -0.32 5.59 -10.89
C GLU A 493 -0.05 6.12 -12.30
N ILE A 494 0.45 5.25 -13.17
CA ILE A 494 0.85 5.60 -14.55
C ILE A 494 -0.38 5.86 -15.44
N GLY A 495 -1.55 5.32 -15.07
CA GLY A 495 -2.80 5.49 -15.81
C GLY A 495 -3.49 6.85 -15.59
N ASN A 496 -3.03 7.63 -14.61
CA ASN A 496 -3.63 8.90 -14.25
C ASN A 496 -2.69 10.05 -14.61
N SER A 497 -3.08 10.86 -15.60
CA SER A 497 -2.25 11.96 -16.10
C SER A 497 -1.91 13.00 -15.01
N GLN A 498 -2.78 13.18 -14.02
CA GLN A 498 -2.56 14.11 -12.90
C GLN A 498 -1.36 13.68 -12.03
N ASN A 499 -1.01 12.38 -12.01
CA ASN A 499 0.12 11.86 -11.23
C ASN A 499 1.49 12.22 -11.83
N PHE A 500 1.52 12.64 -13.09
CA PHE A 500 2.74 13.19 -13.70
C PHE A 500 3.00 14.63 -13.23
N ASN A 501 2.05 15.26 -12.53
CA ASN A 501 2.31 16.46 -11.75
C ASN A 501 2.88 16.10 -10.37
N ARG A 502 4.20 15.88 -10.32
CA ARG A 502 4.95 15.45 -9.12
C ARG A 502 5.02 16.48 -7.99
N TYR A 503 4.54 17.70 -8.22
CA TYR A 503 4.45 18.77 -7.20
C TYR A 503 3.04 18.90 -6.61
N SER A 504 2.03 18.28 -7.24
CA SER A 504 0.66 18.32 -6.75
C SER A 504 0.53 17.55 -5.43
N TYR A 505 -0.15 18.16 -4.46
CA TYR A 505 -0.51 17.45 -3.23
C TYR A 505 -1.75 16.62 -3.49
N VAL A 506 -1.62 15.30 -3.34
CA VAL A 506 -2.71 14.32 -3.40
C VAL A 506 -3.71 14.54 -4.55
N LEU A 507 -3.17 14.70 -5.77
CA LEU A 507 -3.93 14.93 -7.00
C LEU A 507 -4.84 16.18 -6.99
N ASN A 508 -4.51 17.18 -6.16
CA ASN A 508 -5.33 18.36 -5.88
C ASN A 508 -6.68 18.05 -5.21
N ASN A 509 -6.78 16.97 -4.42
CA ASN A 509 -7.97 16.68 -3.60
C ASN A 509 -7.63 16.33 -2.14
N PRO A 510 -7.24 17.32 -1.34
CA PRO A 510 -6.81 17.15 0.06
C PRO A 510 -7.89 16.67 1.04
N LEU A 511 -9.16 16.67 0.62
CA LEU A 511 -10.29 16.27 1.45
C LEU A 511 -10.64 14.78 1.33
N LYS A 512 -10.08 14.13 0.30
CA LYS A 512 -10.30 12.72 -0.04
C LYS A 512 -9.05 11.85 0.12
N TYR A 513 -7.87 12.47 0.07
CA TYR A 513 -6.61 11.75 0.08
C TYR A 513 -5.66 12.36 1.09
N THR A 514 -4.81 11.54 1.69
CA THR A 514 -3.70 11.95 2.56
C THR A 514 -2.39 11.41 2.01
N ASP A 515 -1.25 12.02 2.32
CA ASP A 515 0.08 11.48 1.96
C ASP A 515 0.92 11.31 3.23
N PRO A 516 0.66 10.27 4.05
CA PRO A 516 1.27 10.16 5.38
C PRO A 516 2.78 9.88 5.33
N SER A 517 3.29 9.49 4.16
CA SER A 517 4.72 9.28 3.91
C SER A 517 5.42 10.48 3.27
N GLY A 518 4.66 11.40 2.66
CA GLY A 518 5.17 12.41 1.76
C GLY A 518 5.71 11.86 0.44
N GLU A 519 5.41 10.61 0.07
CA GLU A 519 5.86 9.95 -1.19
C GLU A 519 4.72 9.16 -1.85
N PHE A 520 3.64 8.88 -1.12
CA PHE A 520 2.55 8.00 -1.53
C PHE A 520 1.23 8.53 -0.99
N TYR A 521 0.36 8.98 -1.89
CA TYR A 521 -0.99 9.38 -1.50
C TYR A 521 -1.88 8.15 -1.34
N LEU A 522 -2.71 8.15 -0.31
CA LEU A 522 -3.70 7.14 -0.03
C LEU A 522 -5.09 7.76 -0.03
N LEU A 523 -6.10 6.94 -0.33
CA LEU A 523 -7.50 7.24 -0.02
C LEU A 523 -7.69 7.32 1.51
N ASP A 524 -8.48 8.30 1.93
CA ASP A 524 -8.77 8.78 3.29
C ASP A 524 -8.86 7.74 4.45
N SER A 525 -8.70 8.24 5.70
CA SER A 525 -8.49 7.68 7.06
C SER A 525 -8.91 6.28 7.47
N TRP A 526 -9.55 5.49 6.63
CA TRP A 526 -9.77 4.07 6.90
C TRP A 526 -8.49 3.27 6.61
N PHE A 527 -7.48 3.95 6.05
CA PHE A 527 -6.09 3.51 5.89
C PHE A 527 -5.14 4.01 6.99
N HIS A 528 -5.55 4.84 7.95
CA HIS A 528 -4.60 5.49 8.87
C HIS A 528 -3.95 4.57 9.92
N GLY A 529 -4.41 3.33 10.10
CA GLY A 529 -3.63 2.30 10.82
C GLY A 529 -2.46 1.71 10.00
N PHE A 530 -2.47 1.92 8.68
CA PHE A 530 -1.62 1.24 7.71
C PHE A 530 -0.27 1.94 7.46
N ILE A 531 -0.21 3.28 7.41
CA ILE A 531 1.05 3.99 7.08
C ILE A 531 1.99 4.28 8.26
N ASP A 532 1.50 4.43 9.50
CA ASP A 532 2.41 4.58 10.66
C ASP A 532 3.09 3.25 11.05
N GLY A 533 2.82 2.16 10.31
CA GLY A 533 3.63 0.92 10.34
C GLY A 533 4.61 0.81 9.18
N PHE A 534 4.51 1.69 8.20
CA PHE A 534 5.08 1.50 6.87
C PHE A 534 6.50 2.05 6.74
N PHE A 535 7.07 2.64 7.80
CA PHE A 535 8.49 3.03 7.89
C PHE A 535 9.29 2.30 8.97
N SER A 536 8.78 1.20 9.51
CA SER A 536 9.57 0.29 10.35
C SER A 536 9.61 -1.07 9.68
N THR A 537 10.78 -1.45 9.19
CA THR A 537 11.06 -2.74 8.54
C THR A 537 10.57 -3.94 9.37
N ASN A 538 9.77 -4.79 8.71
CA ASN A 538 9.30 -6.14 9.09
C ASN A 538 8.16 -6.31 10.15
N TYR A 539 7.14 -7.09 9.71
CA TYR A 539 6.03 -7.81 10.40
C TYR A 539 4.73 -7.08 10.86
N ASN A 540 3.63 -7.47 10.17
CA ASN A 540 2.19 -7.55 10.50
C ASN A 540 1.37 -6.30 10.93
N LYS A 541 0.27 -6.01 10.20
CA LYS A 541 -0.78 -5.01 10.59
C LYS A 541 -2.20 -5.24 9.98
N LEU A 542 -3.25 -5.38 10.85
CA LEU A 542 -4.45 -4.49 11.01
C LEU A 542 -5.93 -4.97 10.69
N GLY A 543 -6.34 -6.18 11.10
CA GLY A 543 -7.52 -7.00 10.75
C GLY A 543 -9.02 -6.57 10.62
N THR A 544 -9.49 -5.48 9.99
CA THR A 544 -10.94 -5.46 9.56
C THR A 544 -11.29 -4.93 8.16
N GLY A 545 -10.61 -3.91 7.64
CA GLY A 545 -10.36 -3.82 6.19
C GLY A 545 -9.40 -4.92 5.72
N LEU A 546 -8.73 -5.53 6.70
CA LEU A 546 -7.79 -6.63 6.59
C LEU A 546 -8.44 -7.98 6.87
N ALA A 547 -9.69 -8.11 7.33
CA ALA A 547 -10.34 -9.43 7.22
C ALA A 547 -10.65 -9.76 5.75
N GLU A 548 -11.09 -8.77 4.95
CA GLU A 548 -11.31 -8.92 3.51
C GLU A 548 -10.04 -8.60 2.70
N GLY A 549 -9.21 -7.66 3.17
CA GLY A 549 -7.89 -7.34 2.60
C GLY A 549 -6.82 -8.38 2.91
N ASP A 550 -6.78 -8.99 4.09
CA ASP A 550 -5.96 -10.19 4.39
C ASP A 550 -6.61 -11.43 3.84
N ARG A 551 -7.94 -11.56 3.77
CA ARG A 551 -8.52 -12.67 2.99
C ARG A 551 -8.12 -12.56 1.53
N ARG A 552 -8.22 -11.37 0.91
CA ARG A 552 -7.79 -11.13 -0.47
C ARG A 552 -6.28 -11.24 -0.61
N ALA A 553 -5.48 -10.71 0.30
CA ALA A 553 -4.02 -10.84 0.26
C ALA A 553 -3.56 -12.27 0.59
N ASN A 554 -4.26 -13.00 1.44
CA ASN A 554 -4.03 -14.43 1.71
C ASN A 554 -4.45 -15.27 0.50
N ILE A 555 -5.52 -14.89 -0.19
CA ILE A 555 -5.92 -15.48 -1.46
C ILE A 555 -4.90 -15.14 -2.55
N ASP A 556 -4.39 -13.90 -2.63
CA ASP A 556 -3.38 -13.47 -3.60
C ASP A 556 -2.01 -14.12 -3.33
N ALA A 557 -1.65 -14.25 -2.05
CA ALA A 557 -0.50 -15.03 -1.59
C ALA A 557 -0.71 -16.49 -1.94
N LYS A 558 -1.88 -17.07 -1.69
CA LYS A 558 -2.17 -18.46 -2.05
C LYS A 558 -2.18 -18.71 -3.56
N ILE A 559 -2.70 -17.77 -4.35
CA ILE A 559 -2.63 -17.78 -5.81
C ILE A 559 -1.16 -17.83 -6.21
N THR A 560 -0.32 -16.97 -5.66
CA THR A 560 1.11 -16.87 -5.99
C THR A 560 1.93 -18.06 -5.49
N GLU A 561 1.73 -18.50 -4.24
CA GLU A 561 2.32 -19.70 -3.64
C GLU A 561 1.96 -20.96 -4.43
N GLY A 562 0.77 -20.97 -5.04
CA GLY A 562 0.33 -22.03 -5.94
C GLY A 562 1.34 -22.36 -7.04
N LEU A 563 2.16 -21.39 -7.46
CA LEU A 563 3.26 -21.61 -8.42
C LEU A 563 4.33 -22.58 -7.92
N LEU A 564 4.47 -22.74 -6.60
CA LEU A 564 5.46 -23.60 -5.95
C LEU A 564 4.91 -24.99 -5.58
N PHE A 565 3.59 -25.18 -5.56
CA PHE A 565 2.99 -26.49 -5.28
C PHE A 565 3.10 -27.42 -6.47
N THR A 566 3.65 -28.61 -6.23
CA THR A 566 3.93 -29.61 -7.27
C THR A 566 3.12 -30.88 -7.03
N ASP A 567 2.99 -31.69 -8.07
CA ASP A 567 2.31 -32.97 -7.93
C ASP A 567 3.12 -33.94 -7.04
N PRO A 568 2.60 -34.38 -5.88
CA PRO A 568 3.30 -35.32 -5.00
C PRO A 568 3.54 -36.69 -5.65
N ASN A 569 2.79 -37.02 -6.71
CA ASN A 569 2.97 -38.26 -7.47
C ASN A 569 4.15 -38.22 -8.44
N LYS A 570 4.78 -37.05 -8.64
CA LYS A 570 6.01 -36.90 -9.45
C LYS A 570 7.26 -37.16 -8.60
N LYS A 571 8.30 -37.67 -9.25
CA LYS A 571 9.64 -37.81 -8.63
C LYS A 571 10.22 -36.44 -8.28
N PRO A 572 11.17 -36.33 -7.32
CA PRO A 572 11.72 -35.03 -6.87
C PRO A 572 12.23 -34.12 -7.99
N LEU A 573 12.98 -34.66 -8.97
CA LEU A 573 13.42 -33.88 -10.13
C LEU A 573 12.26 -33.45 -11.04
N GLY A 574 11.21 -34.27 -11.13
CA GLY A 574 9.99 -33.94 -11.88
C GLY A 574 9.19 -32.81 -11.22
N GLN A 575 9.21 -32.72 -9.90
CA GLN A 575 8.61 -31.60 -9.15
C GLN A 575 9.39 -30.30 -9.37
N VAL A 576 10.73 -30.36 -9.33
CA VAL A 576 11.59 -29.20 -9.65
C VAL A 576 11.34 -28.71 -11.08
N TRP A 577 11.30 -29.62 -12.06
CA TRP A 577 11.02 -29.28 -13.46
C TRP A 577 9.62 -28.71 -13.66
N GLU A 578 8.64 -29.16 -12.88
CA GLU A 578 7.30 -28.61 -12.93
C GLU A 578 7.27 -27.13 -12.55
N ILE A 579 7.98 -26.73 -11.49
CA ILE A 579 8.09 -25.32 -11.08
C ILE A 579 8.77 -24.50 -12.19
N ILE A 580 9.91 -24.97 -12.70
CA ILE A 580 10.66 -24.29 -13.77
C ILE A 580 9.79 -24.12 -15.03
N SER A 581 9.00 -25.14 -15.37
CA SER A 581 8.15 -25.13 -16.56
C SER A 581 7.05 -24.06 -16.50
N ARG A 582 6.60 -23.66 -15.31
CA ARG A 582 5.52 -22.65 -15.15
C ARG A 582 5.93 -21.26 -15.60
N VAL A 583 7.20 -20.92 -15.44
CA VAL A 583 7.78 -19.62 -15.82
C VAL A 583 8.59 -19.66 -17.11
N THR A 584 8.66 -20.82 -17.77
CA THR A 584 9.35 -21.01 -19.05
C THR A 584 8.40 -21.57 -20.11
N TRP A 585 8.17 -22.89 -20.09
CA TRP A 585 7.38 -23.62 -21.07
C TRP A 585 5.89 -23.21 -21.09
N GLN A 586 5.31 -22.95 -19.92
CA GLN A 586 3.89 -22.62 -19.73
C GLN A 586 3.67 -21.11 -19.46
N ALA A 587 4.70 -20.28 -19.65
CA ALA A 587 4.71 -18.90 -19.17
C ALA A 587 3.49 -18.06 -19.60
N PRO A 588 3.02 -18.08 -20.87
CA PRO A 588 1.88 -17.26 -21.28
C PRO A 588 0.61 -17.56 -20.48
N GLN A 589 0.28 -18.84 -20.29
CA GLN A 589 -0.93 -19.24 -19.59
C GLN A 589 -0.81 -19.24 -18.07
N THR A 590 0.40 -19.40 -17.53
CA THR A 590 0.65 -19.14 -16.12
C THR A 590 0.41 -17.66 -15.82
N THR A 591 0.91 -16.76 -16.66
CA THR A 591 0.72 -15.32 -16.50
C THR A 591 -0.74 -14.91 -16.69
N GLY A 592 -1.42 -15.42 -17.72
CA GLY A 592 -2.84 -15.14 -17.94
C GLY A 592 -3.74 -15.65 -16.81
N GLY A 593 -3.50 -16.87 -16.32
CA GLY A 593 -4.22 -17.44 -15.18
C GLY A 593 -3.97 -16.68 -13.88
N TRP A 594 -2.72 -16.29 -13.62
CA TRP A 594 -2.37 -15.44 -12.48
C TRP A 594 -3.05 -14.08 -12.56
N LEU A 595 -2.96 -13.36 -13.68
CA LEU A 595 -3.63 -12.07 -13.85
C LEU A 595 -5.16 -12.18 -13.70
N THR A 596 -5.78 -13.23 -14.24
CA THR A 596 -7.24 -13.41 -14.17
C THR A 596 -7.69 -13.71 -12.74
N THR A 597 -6.97 -14.58 -12.01
CA THR A 597 -7.28 -14.91 -10.61
C THR A 597 -7.08 -13.72 -9.68
N GLN A 598 -5.98 -12.98 -9.88
CA GLN A 598 -5.69 -11.73 -9.16
C GLN A 598 -6.76 -10.68 -9.45
N TRP A 599 -7.12 -10.44 -10.71
CA TRP A 599 -8.18 -9.49 -11.06
C TRP A 599 -9.54 -9.82 -10.41
N ASN A 600 -9.93 -11.10 -10.44
CA ASN A 600 -11.20 -11.55 -9.87
C ASN A 600 -11.23 -11.44 -8.33
N ASN A 601 -10.07 -11.54 -7.68
CA ASN A 601 -9.91 -11.36 -6.24
C ASN A 601 -9.79 -9.88 -5.84
N THR A 602 -8.84 -9.15 -6.43
CA THR A 602 -8.44 -7.78 -6.06
C THR A 602 -9.49 -6.73 -6.47
N LEU A 603 -10.07 -6.85 -7.67
CA LEU A 603 -11.04 -5.85 -8.19
C LEU A 603 -12.50 -6.31 -8.08
N GLY A 604 -12.74 -7.61 -8.15
CA GLY A 604 -14.09 -8.19 -8.09
C GLY A 604 -14.59 -8.55 -6.69
N GLY A 605 -13.69 -8.87 -5.74
CA GLY A 605 -14.06 -9.37 -4.41
C GLY A 605 -14.80 -10.72 -4.42
N ASN A 606 -14.63 -11.50 -5.49
CA ASN A 606 -15.46 -12.67 -5.76
C ASN A 606 -14.82 -14.00 -5.34
N VAL A 607 -13.57 -14.06 -4.87
CA VAL A 607 -12.91 -15.34 -4.55
C VAL A 607 -13.24 -15.81 -3.12
N ASN A 608 -13.73 -17.04 -3.00
CA ASN A 608 -14.09 -17.67 -1.72
C ASN A 608 -12.90 -18.33 -1.02
N TRP A 609 -12.12 -19.14 -1.75
CA TRP A 609 -10.93 -19.80 -1.22
C TRP A 609 -10.00 -20.26 -2.35
N VAL A 610 -8.75 -20.57 -1.97
CA VAL A 610 -7.73 -21.20 -2.82
C VAL A 610 -7.19 -22.44 -2.13
N LYS A 611 -7.07 -23.55 -2.86
CA LYS A 611 -6.51 -24.83 -2.39
C LYS A 611 -5.57 -25.41 -3.43
N TYR A 612 -4.66 -26.27 -2.98
CA TYR A 612 -3.71 -26.96 -3.86
C TYR A 612 -4.02 -28.44 -3.93
N LYS A 613 -4.03 -28.99 -5.14
CA LYS A 613 -4.30 -30.42 -5.34
C LYS A 613 -3.57 -30.92 -6.57
N TYR A 614 -2.77 -31.97 -6.38
CA TYR A 614 -1.99 -32.63 -7.45
C TYR A 614 -1.15 -31.66 -8.31
N GLY A 615 -0.59 -30.62 -7.69
CA GLY A 615 0.18 -29.58 -8.39
C GLY A 615 -0.64 -28.45 -9.00
N SER A 616 -1.98 -28.54 -9.03
CA SER A 616 -2.85 -27.44 -9.49
C SER A 616 -3.24 -26.48 -8.35
N THR A 617 -3.50 -25.22 -8.70
CA THR A 617 -4.04 -24.16 -7.84
C THR A 617 -5.53 -23.99 -8.14
N VAL A 618 -6.38 -24.46 -7.24
CA VAL A 618 -7.85 -24.45 -7.40
C VAL A 618 -8.44 -23.25 -6.69
N VAL A 619 -9.21 -22.45 -7.42
CA VAL A 619 -9.77 -21.17 -6.98
C VAL A 619 -11.28 -21.19 -7.12
N GLN A 620 -12.00 -21.11 -5.99
CA GLN A 620 -13.47 -21.00 -6.01
C GLN A 620 -13.91 -19.55 -5.99
N SER A 621 -14.86 -19.17 -6.85
CA SER A 621 -15.38 -17.81 -6.98
C SER A 621 -16.91 -17.75 -6.89
N LYS A 622 -17.46 -16.60 -6.45
CA LYS A 622 -18.88 -16.26 -6.42
C LYS A 622 -19.39 -16.02 -7.85
N GLY A 623 -20.54 -16.60 -8.19
CA GLY A 623 -21.18 -16.48 -9.52
C GLY A 623 -21.61 -17.84 -10.09
N SER A 624 -22.14 -17.85 -11.31
CA SER A 624 -22.63 -19.07 -11.99
C SER A 624 -22.15 -19.10 -13.45
N TRP A 625 -20.85 -19.32 -13.67
CA TRP A 625 -20.21 -19.29 -14.99
C TRP A 625 -19.38 -20.54 -15.31
N GLY A 626 -19.45 -21.61 -14.50
CA GLY A 626 -18.74 -22.87 -14.75
C GLY A 626 -17.27 -22.84 -14.30
N GLY A 627 -16.42 -23.62 -14.97
CA GLY A 627 -14.97 -23.74 -14.72
C GLY A 627 -14.13 -23.20 -15.88
N ILE A 628 -12.90 -22.77 -15.58
CA ILE A 628 -11.89 -22.43 -16.58
C ILE A 628 -10.48 -22.71 -16.05
N THR A 629 -9.63 -23.27 -16.92
CA THR A 629 -8.23 -23.57 -16.58
C THR A 629 -7.23 -22.78 -17.43
N GLN A 630 -6.30 -22.12 -16.75
CA GLN A 630 -5.24 -21.33 -17.35
C GLN A 630 -3.89 -21.65 -16.67
N GLY A 631 -3.06 -22.44 -17.35
CA GLY A 631 -1.80 -22.89 -16.77
C GLY A 631 -2.06 -23.70 -15.50
N PRO A 632 -1.38 -23.41 -14.37
CA PRO A 632 -1.61 -24.10 -13.11
C PRO A 632 -2.90 -23.68 -12.38
N TYR A 633 -3.65 -22.69 -12.87
CA TYR A 633 -4.82 -22.15 -12.19
C TYR A 633 -6.12 -22.76 -12.74
N ILE A 634 -6.88 -23.42 -11.86
CA ILE A 634 -8.22 -23.94 -12.12
C ILE A 634 -9.20 -23.05 -11.36
N MET A 635 -9.99 -22.26 -12.08
CA MET A 635 -11.03 -21.39 -11.50
C MET A 635 -12.40 -22.02 -11.70
N GLY A 636 -13.27 -21.96 -10.70
CA GLY A 636 -14.64 -22.40 -10.85
C GLY A 636 -15.61 -21.65 -9.95
N ASP A 637 -16.90 -21.79 -10.25
CA ASP A 637 -17.99 -21.28 -9.42
C ASP A 637 -18.13 -22.04 -8.08
N GLU A 638 -19.18 -21.74 -7.31
CA GLU A 638 -19.39 -22.31 -5.97
C GLU A 638 -19.51 -23.86 -5.95
N SER A 639 -19.67 -24.51 -7.10
CA SER A 639 -19.70 -25.97 -7.21
C SER A 639 -18.30 -26.63 -7.31
N ILE A 640 -17.23 -25.86 -7.55
CA ILE A 640 -15.87 -26.41 -7.63
C ILE A 640 -15.36 -26.80 -6.24
N GLU A 641 -14.75 -27.99 -6.14
CA GLU A 641 -14.01 -28.43 -4.96
C GLU A 641 -12.68 -29.04 -5.38
N ALA A 642 -11.61 -28.82 -4.61
CA ALA A 642 -10.28 -29.41 -4.85
C ALA A 642 -10.23 -30.90 -4.44
N ASP A 643 -11.18 -31.69 -4.98
CA ASP A 643 -11.42 -33.09 -4.67
C ASP A 643 -11.48 -33.89 -5.97
N ALA A 644 -10.77 -35.02 -5.99
CA ALA A 644 -10.78 -35.92 -7.13
C ALA A 644 -12.17 -36.47 -7.45
N ASN A 645 -13.15 -36.45 -6.53
CA ASN A 645 -14.53 -36.87 -6.77
C ASN A 645 -15.45 -35.75 -7.30
N ASN A 646 -14.98 -34.50 -7.35
CA ASN A 646 -15.76 -33.38 -7.86
C ASN A 646 -15.73 -33.38 -9.41
N PRO A 647 -16.88 -33.50 -10.11
CA PRO A 647 -16.89 -33.65 -11.57
C PRO A 647 -16.34 -32.45 -12.34
N LEU A 648 -16.57 -31.24 -11.83
CA LEU A 648 -16.06 -30.01 -12.43
C LEU A 648 -14.53 -29.94 -12.29
N PHE A 649 -14.00 -30.27 -11.11
CA PHE A 649 -12.56 -30.36 -10.91
C PHE A 649 -11.93 -31.45 -11.77
N GLN A 650 -12.58 -32.60 -11.92
CA GLN A 650 -12.10 -33.67 -12.79
C GLN A 650 -11.89 -33.18 -14.23
N HIS A 651 -12.86 -32.45 -14.78
CA HIS A 651 -12.81 -31.91 -16.13
C HIS A 651 -11.69 -30.87 -16.29
N GLU A 652 -11.69 -29.86 -15.43
CA GLU A 652 -10.71 -28.76 -15.46
C GLU A 652 -9.27 -29.24 -15.23
N TYR A 653 -9.08 -30.26 -14.40
CA TYR A 653 -7.78 -30.87 -14.20
C TYR A 653 -7.22 -31.51 -15.48
N GLY A 654 -8.09 -31.91 -16.40
CA GLY A 654 -7.73 -32.35 -17.75
C GLY A 654 -7.04 -31.25 -18.56
N HIS A 655 -7.61 -30.03 -18.53
CA HIS A 655 -7.03 -28.86 -19.18
C HIS A 655 -5.71 -28.42 -18.56
N TYR A 656 -5.56 -28.58 -17.24
CA TYR A 656 -4.29 -28.37 -16.55
C TYR A 656 -3.20 -29.30 -17.11
N ILE A 657 -3.49 -30.59 -17.30
CA ILE A 657 -2.55 -31.55 -17.91
C ILE A 657 -2.26 -31.20 -19.38
N GLN A 658 -3.26 -30.74 -20.14
CA GLN A 658 -3.04 -30.27 -21.52
C GLN A 658 -2.06 -29.10 -21.53
N SER A 659 -2.24 -28.15 -20.63
CA SER A 659 -1.35 -26.99 -20.45
C SER A 659 0.10 -27.38 -20.19
N GLN A 660 0.34 -28.33 -19.27
CA GLN A 660 1.67 -28.86 -19.00
C GLN A 660 2.31 -29.48 -20.24
N SER A 661 1.51 -30.23 -21.02
CA SER A 661 2.02 -30.94 -22.19
C SER A 661 2.28 -30.03 -23.40
N MET A 662 1.54 -28.93 -23.54
CA MET A 662 1.55 -28.09 -24.75
C MET A 662 2.29 -26.76 -24.57
N GLY A 663 2.54 -26.31 -23.34
CA GLY A 663 3.28 -25.08 -23.09
C GLY A 663 2.68 -23.89 -23.82
N MET A 664 3.50 -23.11 -24.54
CA MET A 664 3.05 -21.91 -25.27
C MET A 664 1.96 -22.18 -26.33
N ALA A 665 1.82 -23.41 -26.82
CA ALA A 665 0.77 -23.78 -27.77
C ALA A 665 -0.62 -23.92 -27.13
N TYR A 666 -0.72 -23.92 -25.79
CA TYR A 666 -1.96 -24.19 -25.08
C TYR A 666 -3.10 -23.22 -25.43
N TYR A 667 -2.89 -21.90 -25.37
CA TYR A 667 -3.95 -20.95 -25.69
C TYR A 667 -4.45 -21.02 -27.15
N PRO A 668 -3.59 -20.98 -28.18
CA PRO A 668 -4.07 -21.02 -29.56
C PRO A 668 -4.69 -22.37 -29.94
N ARG A 669 -4.22 -23.48 -29.33
CA ARG A 669 -4.67 -24.84 -29.66
C ARG A 669 -5.88 -25.30 -28.85
N ILE A 670 -5.96 -24.92 -27.57
CA ILE A 670 -6.91 -25.46 -26.59
C ILE A 670 -7.70 -24.33 -25.93
N GLY A 671 -7.02 -23.40 -25.23
CA GLY A 671 -7.68 -22.45 -24.33
C GLY A 671 -8.68 -21.51 -25.01
N ILE A 672 -8.34 -20.96 -26.19
CA ILE A 672 -9.25 -20.08 -26.95
C ILE A 672 -10.35 -20.91 -27.65
N PRO A 673 -10.04 -22.00 -28.38
CA PRO A 673 -11.07 -22.85 -28.99
C PRO A 673 -12.08 -23.44 -28.00
N SER A 674 -11.64 -23.84 -26.81
CA SER A 674 -12.50 -24.36 -25.72
C SER A 674 -13.53 -23.33 -25.26
N ALA A 675 -13.11 -22.06 -25.12
CA ALA A 675 -13.96 -20.97 -24.66
C ALA A 675 -14.98 -20.45 -25.69
N TYR A 676 -14.80 -20.76 -26.98
CA TYR A 676 -15.62 -20.26 -28.09
C TYR A 676 -16.21 -21.37 -28.97
N SER A 677 -16.34 -22.60 -28.46
CA SER A 677 -16.91 -23.70 -29.24
C SER A 677 -18.43 -23.54 -29.45
N ASP A 678 -18.87 -23.61 -30.71
CA ASP A 678 -20.30 -23.66 -31.08
C ASP A 678 -20.77 -25.13 -31.08
N GLY A 679 -21.75 -25.50 -30.24
CA GLY A 679 -22.31 -26.86 -30.15
C GLY A 679 -22.56 -27.33 -28.70
N ASP A 680 -22.82 -28.63 -28.51
CA ASP A 680 -22.77 -29.24 -27.17
C ASP A 680 -21.30 -29.37 -26.74
N HIS A 681 -20.88 -28.40 -25.93
CA HIS A 681 -19.50 -28.16 -25.47
C HIS A 681 -18.80 -29.45 -25.02
N ASN A 682 -19.53 -30.39 -24.41
CA ASN A 682 -19.01 -31.63 -23.85
C ASN A 682 -18.36 -32.60 -24.87
N PHE A 683 -18.65 -32.45 -26.18
CA PHE A 683 -18.20 -33.38 -27.22
C PHE A 683 -17.10 -32.82 -28.13
N HIS A 684 -16.63 -31.60 -27.88
CA HIS A 684 -15.54 -31.05 -28.66
C HIS A 684 -14.22 -31.79 -28.37
N ALA A 685 -13.41 -32.04 -29.40
CA ALA A 685 -12.22 -32.92 -29.29
C ALA A 685 -11.21 -32.47 -28.22
N VAL A 686 -11.12 -31.15 -27.95
CA VAL A 686 -10.24 -30.61 -26.90
C VAL A 686 -10.77 -30.89 -25.49
N GLU A 687 -12.08 -30.94 -25.33
CA GLU A 687 -12.79 -31.25 -24.08
C GLU A 687 -12.71 -32.77 -23.79
N GLN A 688 -12.86 -33.59 -24.83
CA GLN A 688 -12.69 -35.03 -24.75
C GLN A 688 -11.25 -35.44 -24.40
N ASP A 689 -10.24 -34.77 -24.97
CA ASP A 689 -8.84 -35.00 -24.58
C ASP A 689 -8.56 -34.55 -23.14
N ALA A 690 -9.22 -33.49 -22.66
CA ALA A 690 -9.13 -33.07 -21.26
C ALA A 690 -9.71 -34.14 -20.34
N ASN A 691 -10.94 -34.58 -20.60
CA ASN A 691 -11.61 -35.65 -19.85
C ASN A 691 -10.79 -36.93 -19.84
N ARG A 692 -10.26 -37.33 -21.00
CA ARG A 692 -9.33 -38.45 -21.15
C ARG A 692 -8.14 -38.32 -20.21
N ARG A 693 -7.44 -37.18 -20.22
CA ARG A 693 -6.19 -37.00 -19.46
C ARG A 693 -6.44 -37.06 -17.96
N ALA A 694 -7.51 -36.41 -17.50
CA ALA A 694 -7.91 -36.45 -16.11
C ALA A 694 -8.32 -37.86 -15.68
N PHE A 695 -9.13 -38.55 -16.48
CA PHE A 695 -9.53 -39.93 -16.24
C PHE A 695 -8.31 -40.85 -16.07
N LEU A 696 -7.34 -40.77 -16.99
CA LEU A 696 -6.12 -41.59 -16.92
C LEU A 696 -5.24 -41.24 -15.71
N TYR A 697 -5.21 -39.96 -15.32
CA TYR A 697 -4.42 -39.50 -14.17
C TYR A 697 -5.03 -40.02 -12.86
N PHE A 698 -6.31 -39.77 -12.62
CA PHE A 698 -6.93 -40.10 -11.34
C PHE A 698 -7.02 -41.62 -11.11
N ASN A 699 -7.34 -42.41 -12.14
CA ASN A 699 -7.33 -43.88 -12.03
C ASN A 699 -5.96 -44.44 -11.67
N LYS A 700 -4.87 -43.73 -12.00
CA LYS A 700 -3.51 -44.16 -11.70
C LYS A 700 -3.01 -43.69 -10.33
N HIS A 701 -3.52 -42.58 -9.84
CA HIS A 701 -2.91 -41.82 -8.75
C HIS A 701 -3.83 -41.55 -7.55
N VAL A 702 -5.10 -41.98 -7.61
CA VAL A 702 -6.07 -41.82 -6.51
C VAL A 702 -6.61 -43.17 -6.09
N ASP A 703 -6.30 -43.57 -4.86
CA ASP A 703 -6.81 -44.79 -4.27
C ASP A 703 -8.34 -44.72 -4.08
N GLY A 704 -9.05 -45.76 -4.49
CA GLY A 704 -10.51 -45.85 -4.35
C GLY A 704 -11.32 -45.22 -5.49
N PHE A 705 -10.67 -44.74 -6.56
CA PHE A 705 -11.35 -44.53 -7.84
C PHE A 705 -11.89 -45.87 -8.36
N TYR A 706 -13.17 -45.90 -8.80
CA TYR A 706 -13.95 -47.12 -9.03
C TYR A 706 -13.22 -48.19 -9.85
N VAL A 707 -13.54 -49.45 -9.55
CA VAL A 707 -12.94 -50.63 -10.18
C VAL A 707 -14.00 -51.44 -10.95
N THR A 708 -15.28 -51.13 -10.76
CA THR A 708 -16.44 -51.80 -11.37
C THR A 708 -17.58 -50.82 -11.68
N GLU A 709 -18.46 -51.17 -12.62
CA GLU A 709 -19.66 -50.39 -12.99
C GLU A 709 -20.60 -50.15 -11.81
N GLN A 710 -20.66 -51.07 -10.83
CA GLN A 710 -21.45 -50.90 -9.60
C GLN A 710 -20.86 -49.85 -8.64
N GLU A 711 -19.54 -49.65 -8.63
CA GLU A 711 -18.88 -48.64 -7.80
C GLU A 711 -18.98 -47.24 -8.42
N ALA A 712 -18.92 -47.15 -9.75
CA ALA A 712 -19.18 -45.90 -10.49
C ALA A 712 -20.58 -45.31 -10.17
N ASN A 713 -21.57 -46.17 -9.93
CA ASN A 713 -22.94 -45.78 -9.55
C ASN A 713 -23.11 -45.33 -8.08
N LYS A 714 -22.08 -45.47 -7.23
CA LYS A 714 -22.11 -45.05 -5.82
C LYS A 714 -21.62 -43.61 -5.58
N GLY A 715 -21.21 -42.90 -6.65
CA GLY A 715 -20.78 -41.51 -6.57
C GLY A 715 -19.36 -41.30 -6.03
N VAL A 716 -18.52 -42.34 -6.04
CA VAL A 716 -17.10 -42.28 -5.65
C VAL A 716 -16.26 -42.51 -6.90
N GLY A 717 -15.33 -41.61 -7.21
CA GLY A 717 -14.49 -41.61 -8.39
C GLY A 717 -15.02 -40.74 -9.54
N TRP A 718 -14.70 -41.13 -10.78
CA TRP A 718 -15.07 -40.38 -12.00
C TRP A 718 -16.57 -40.42 -12.33
N SER A 719 -17.16 -39.24 -12.52
CA SER A 719 -18.60 -39.11 -12.68
C SER A 719 -19.02 -39.07 -14.15
N PHE A 720 -19.20 -40.22 -14.79
CA PHE A 720 -19.56 -40.31 -16.22
C PHE A 720 -20.87 -39.61 -16.61
N SER A 721 -21.80 -39.40 -15.67
CA SER A 721 -23.05 -38.70 -15.92
C SER A 721 -22.93 -37.16 -15.91
N LYS A 722 -21.92 -36.61 -15.24
CA LYS A 722 -21.69 -35.16 -15.09
C LYS A 722 -20.40 -34.68 -15.77
N ASN A 723 -19.49 -35.61 -16.05
CA ASN A 723 -18.26 -35.43 -16.77
C ASN A 723 -18.12 -36.61 -17.76
N PRO A 724 -18.89 -36.59 -18.87
CA PRO A 724 -18.96 -37.70 -19.80
C PRO A 724 -17.64 -37.87 -20.56
N LEU A 725 -17.14 -39.10 -20.60
CA LEU A 725 -16.06 -39.50 -21.50
C LEU A 725 -16.70 -40.23 -22.69
N ASP A 726 -16.96 -39.50 -23.78
CA ASP A 726 -17.57 -40.08 -24.97
C ASP A 726 -16.52 -40.66 -25.93
N VAL A 727 -16.12 -41.90 -25.63
CA VAL A 727 -15.14 -42.64 -26.44
C VAL A 727 -15.69 -43.13 -27.78
N ASN A 728 -17.02 -43.10 -27.98
CA ASN A 728 -17.69 -43.70 -29.13
C ASN A 728 -18.38 -42.66 -30.04
N GLY A 729 -18.50 -41.40 -29.61
CA GLY A 729 -19.10 -40.32 -30.39
C GLY A 729 -20.63 -40.43 -30.54
N THR A 730 -21.32 -40.98 -29.53
CA THR A 730 -22.75 -41.36 -29.62
C THR A 730 -23.69 -40.50 -28.78
N ASP A 731 -23.31 -39.28 -28.37
CA ASP A 731 -24.15 -38.29 -27.64
C ASP A 731 -24.93 -38.86 -26.44
N THR A 732 -24.40 -39.91 -25.80
CA THR A 732 -25.09 -40.64 -24.73
C THR A 732 -24.37 -40.45 -23.41
N TYR A 733 -25.11 -39.93 -22.43
CA TYR A 733 -24.64 -39.69 -21.06
C TYR A 733 -23.93 -40.93 -20.48
N GLY A 734 -22.61 -40.82 -20.36
CA GLY A 734 -21.74 -41.59 -19.47
C GLY A 734 -21.74 -43.12 -19.61
N GLN A 735 -20.90 -43.65 -20.49
CA GLN A 735 -20.58 -45.09 -20.47
C GLN A 735 -19.44 -45.38 -19.48
N PHE A 736 -19.61 -46.44 -18.68
CA PHE A 736 -18.52 -46.94 -17.84
C PHE A 736 -17.35 -47.41 -18.72
N VAL A 737 -16.13 -47.04 -18.34
CA VAL A 737 -14.90 -47.46 -19.03
C VAL A 737 -13.94 -48.08 -18.02
N ASP A 738 -13.49 -49.32 -18.26
CA ASP A 738 -12.50 -49.99 -17.40
C ASP A 738 -11.07 -49.58 -17.79
N TYR A 739 -10.41 -48.82 -16.91
CA TYR A 739 -9.02 -48.38 -17.09
C TYR A 739 -8.00 -49.54 -17.17
N ARG A 740 -8.35 -50.75 -16.70
CA ARG A 740 -7.43 -51.91 -16.70
C ARG A 740 -7.57 -52.78 -17.94
N ASP A 741 -8.62 -52.58 -18.72
CA ASP A 741 -8.84 -53.29 -19.98
C ASP A 741 -8.05 -52.63 -21.12
N GLU A 742 -7.21 -53.41 -21.79
CA GLU A 742 -6.33 -52.90 -22.85
C GLU A 742 -7.11 -52.35 -24.05
N THR A 743 -8.27 -52.93 -24.36
CA THR A 743 -9.14 -52.47 -25.47
C THR A 743 -9.74 -51.10 -25.15
N SER A 744 -10.27 -50.95 -23.94
CA SER A 744 -10.82 -49.70 -23.41
C SER A 744 -9.76 -48.59 -23.37
N LEU A 745 -8.55 -48.90 -22.89
CA LEU A 745 -7.42 -47.98 -22.91
C LEU A 745 -7.01 -47.57 -24.32
N ALA A 746 -7.03 -48.48 -25.30
CA ALA A 746 -6.71 -48.17 -26.68
C ALA A 746 -7.71 -47.16 -27.28
N THR A 747 -9.00 -47.35 -27.03
CA THR A 747 -10.07 -46.42 -27.47
C THR A 747 -9.98 -45.08 -26.75
N ILE A 748 -9.74 -45.06 -25.43
CA ILE A 748 -9.52 -43.80 -24.70
C ILE A 748 -8.31 -43.04 -25.27
N ASN A 749 -7.26 -43.74 -25.67
CA ASN A 749 -6.07 -43.13 -26.24
C ASN A 749 -6.27 -42.52 -27.63
N SER A 750 -7.33 -42.86 -28.37
CA SER A 750 -7.63 -42.24 -29.67
C SER A 750 -8.21 -40.83 -29.56
N LEU A 751 -8.72 -40.43 -28.38
CA LEU A 751 -9.25 -39.07 -28.14
C LEU A 751 -8.14 -38.00 -27.97
N LYS A 752 -6.88 -38.35 -28.22
CA LYS A 752 -5.74 -37.49 -27.87
C LYS A 752 -5.56 -36.34 -28.86
N VAL A 753 -5.48 -35.12 -28.32
CA VAL A 753 -5.13 -33.92 -29.10
C VAL A 753 -3.64 -33.59 -28.94
N HIS A 754 -3.01 -33.23 -30.07
CA HIS A 754 -1.62 -32.81 -30.16
C HIS A 754 -1.50 -31.35 -30.61
N ALA A 755 -0.44 -30.68 -30.15
CA ALA A 755 0.01 -29.40 -30.67
C ALA A 755 0.99 -29.63 -31.83
N ASN A 756 0.85 -28.82 -32.87
CA ASN A 756 1.77 -28.79 -34.01
C ASN A 756 2.84 -27.72 -33.79
N PHE A 757 3.94 -27.82 -34.54
CA PHE A 757 5.04 -26.85 -34.47
C PHE A 757 4.56 -25.39 -34.59
N PHE A 758 3.60 -25.12 -35.50
CA PHE A 758 3.04 -23.79 -35.70
C PHE A 758 2.27 -23.23 -34.50
N ASP A 759 1.67 -24.09 -33.67
CA ASP A 759 0.97 -23.66 -32.46
C ASP A 759 1.95 -23.08 -31.42
N HIS A 760 3.21 -23.51 -31.44
CA HIS A 760 4.25 -23.03 -30.52
C HIS A 760 4.89 -21.70 -30.93
N VAL A 761 4.87 -21.36 -32.21
CA VAL A 761 5.53 -20.15 -32.75
C VAL A 761 4.54 -19.04 -33.14
N SER A 762 3.23 -19.27 -33.02
CA SER A 762 2.17 -18.31 -33.41
C SER A 762 2.29 -16.95 -32.71
N TRP A 763 2.79 -16.92 -31.47
CA TRP A 763 3.04 -15.70 -30.68
C TRP A 763 4.04 -14.72 -31.29
N LEU A 764 4.93 -15.19 -32.18
CA LEU A 764 5.97 -14.35 -32.81
C LEU A 764 5.46 -13.62 -34.07
N PHE A 765 4.29 -13.98 -34.59
CA PHE A 765 3.88 -13.59 -35.95
C PHE A 765 2.48 -12.97 -36.07
N ILE A 766 1.67 -12.87 -34.99
CA ILE A 766 0.27 -12.41 -35.09
C ILE A 766 -0.09 -11.42 -33.96
N PRO A 767 -0.58 -10.19 -34.24
CA PRO A 767 -1.16 -9.31 -33.23
C PRO A 767 -2.52 -9.81 -32.74
N ALA A 768 -2.85 -9.53 -31.48
CA ALA A 768 -4.00 -10.04 -30.73
C ALA A 768 -5.40 -10.07 -31.39
N PRO A 769 -5.79 -9.25 -32.38
CA PRO A 769 -7.16 -9.30 -32.92
C PRO A 769 -7.45 -10.44 -33.92
N TYR A 770 -6.46 -11.23 -34.35
CA TYR A 770 -6.62 -12.18 -35.48
C TYR A 770 -6.60 -13.67 -35.11
N LEU A 771 -6.81 -14.03 -33.84
CA LEU A 771 -7.02 -15.43 -33.43
C LEU A 771 -8.50 -15.82 -33.55
N GLN A 772 -9.08 -15.69 -34.76
CA GLN A 772 -10.35 -16.36 -35.08
C GLN A 772 -10.04 -17.68 -35.79
N GLY A 773 -10.57 -18.75 -35.20
CA GLY A 773 -10.18 -20.13 -35.47
C GLY A 773 -10.48 -20.65 -36.87
N ARG A 774 -9.62 -21.59 -37.28
CA ARG A 774 -10.00 -22.81 -38.00
C ARG A 774 -9.05 -23.92 -37.59
N ILE A 775 -9.51 -24.83 -36.75
CA ILE A 775 -8.88 -26.14 -36.56
C ILE A 775 -9.42 -27.02 -37.70
N ASN A 776 -8.59 -27.34 -38.69
CA ASN A 776 -8.92 -28.44 -39.61
C ASN A 776 -8.64 -29.76 -38.87
N TYR A 777 -9.63 -30.66 -38.90
CA TYR A 777 -9.60 -32.01 -38.34
C TYR A 777 -8.41 -32.84 -38.85
#